data_AF-A0A815GEE8-F1
#
_entry.id   AF-A0A815GEE8-F1
#
_cell.length_a   1.000
_cell.length_b   1.000
_cell.length_c   1.000
_cell.angle_alpha   90.00
_cell.angle_beta   90.00
_cell.angle_gamma   90.00
#
_symmetry.space_group_name_H-M   'P 1'
#
loop_
_entity.id
_entity.type
_entity.pdbx_description
1 polymer ?
#
loop_
_entity_poly.entity_id
_entity_poly.type
_entity_poly.pdbx_seq_one_letter_code
_entity_poly.pdbx_strand_id
1 'polypeptide(L)'
;MAPYTFELFAPYNKQAGLRLKNANARMFGLDIPMELNEQDGYWRATLDLADGIYHYQYKIVTKSWFEPEPEPALPDYTNDETKTFEENQENRKNHYNEHEKLVQEVKQRNKKREEEITFTEVWYTFVDPYATEVDERGSDDAFRSVGILIFKNGKKIIDEYEWKYDNHVPLVSNDKLIIYEIHIGDFQDKFINVTAKMDYFVELGITAVEIMPIKEFPGTIGWGYTPRYYLAIENAYGTTAELKEMIDAFHKHGIRVIMDGVYNHCDVSAPYAAIDHDYWFYHEPKDRVYCWGPEWNYGRYDEKYQVWPARKYISDSIRYFISEFHTDGIRFDAATQINNEEFLTAIAQQSREQARDRGYAPNFFCVGEYLPDKIESVMSNGGPMDSIWHDSLYWKLREAIVFDVLNWEELKNVIDGRRQGYKNIIDIVNYQANHDHDRLLIELGKERQIFDADAFRRVRMAFAFQATSYGLMMIWMGEEIGEYKEKTPGVAKLDWSLIEDREDNSNAINKEQLQYYKDVIQLRKLNPALTTPNLEFIFEHENDQIMAWYRWDTTTDDIQKPENRVVIVCNWSSTTYEKYEILNIPRNGRWYEWLNNDKEYIAENNKLTIDNFIDHTIRIFIHQTKRCDNDKRSTA
;
A
#
# COMPACT_ATOMS: atom_id res chain seq x y z
N MET A 1 -1.20 -21.99 37.49
CA MET A 1 -1.20 -20.53 37.38
C MET A 1 0.25 -20.07 37.37
N ALA A 2 0.58 -19.04 36.60
CA ALA A 2 1.91 -18.45 36.53
C ALA A 2 1.79 -16.92 36.56
N PRO A 3 2.79 -16.21 37.11
CA PRO A 3 2.74 -14.76 37.19
C PRO A 3 2.83 -14.13 35.80
N TYR A 4 1.98 -13.15 35.54
CA TYR A 4 2.03 -12.29 34.37
C TYR A 4 1.91 -10.83 34.82
N THR A 5 2.79 -9.98 34.29
CA THR A 5 2.81 -8.55 34.59
C THR A 5 2.17 -7.79 33.45
N PHE A 6 1.09 -7.06 33.76
CA PHE A 6 0.52 -6.06 32.88
C PHE A 6 1.29 -4.76 33.06
N GLU A 7 1.68 -4.12 31.95
CA GLU A 7 2.49 -2.90 31.93
C GLU A 7 1.81 -1.82 31.08
N LEU A 8 1.79 -0.59 31.58
CA LEU A 8 1.28 0.59 30.87
C LEU A 8 2.25 1.76 31.02
N PHE A 9 2.83 2.23 29.92
CA PHE A 9 3.63 3.45 29.92
C PHE A 9 2.72 4.69 29.91
N ALA A 10 2.53 5.28 31.09
CA ALA A 10 1.69 6.46 31.32
C ALA A 10 2.30 7.34 32.42
N PRO A 11 3.54 7.84 32.20
CA PRO A 11 4.43 8.30 33.28
C PRO A 11 3.97 9.54 34.06
N TYR A 12 3.07 10.35 33.50
CA TYR A 12 2.65 11.62 34.10
C TYR A 12 1.21 11.61 34.61
N ASN A 13 0.49 10.51 34.41
CA ASN A 13 -0.89 10.33 34.87
C ASN A 13 -0.93 10.18 36.41
N LYS A 14 -2.08 10.49 37.02
CA LYS A 14 -2.20 10.53 38.49
C LYS A 14 -2.36 9.14 39.10
N GLN A 15 -3.14 8.29 38.44
CA GLN A 15 -3.49 6.93 38.88
C GLN A 15 -3.72 6.06 37.65
N ALA A 16 -3.44 4.77 37.77
CA ALA A 16 -3.79 3.76 36.77
C ALA A 16 -4.40 2.51 37.43
N GLY A 17 -5.21 1.79 36.66
CA GLY A 17 -5.80 0.53 37.04
C GLY A 17 -5.98 -0.40 35.84
N LEU A 18 -6.00 -1.69 36.11
CA LEU A 18 -6.29 -2.75 35.17
C LEU A 18 -7.71 -3.27 35.41
N ARG A 19 -8.51 -3.39 34.36
CA ARG A 19 -9.77 -4.12 34.38
C ARG A 19 -9.52 -5.46 33.70
N LEU A 20 -9.76 -6.57 34.39
CA LEU A 20 -9.49 -7.92 33.87
C LEU A 20 -10.70 -8.84 34.07
N LYS A 21 -11.07 -9.57 33.02
CA LYS A 21 -12.12 -10.59 33.06
C LYS A 21 -11.62 -11.84 32.34
N ASN A 22 -11.69 -13.00 32.99
CA ASN A 22 -11.51 -14.27 32.28
C ASN A 22 -12.75 -14.53 31.42
N ALA A 23 -12.57 -14.75 30.12
CA ALA A 23 -13.66 -14.88 29.15
C ALA A 23 -14.62 -16.04 29.48
N ASN A 24 -14.12 -17.10 30.11
CA ASN A 24 -14.88 -18.29 30.47
C ASN A 24 -15.51 -18.22 31.88
N ALA A 25 -15.23 -17.17 32.65
CA ALA A 25 -15.74 -17.03 34.02
C ALA A 25 -17.01 -16.17 34.06
N ARG A 26 -18.01 -16.60 34.86
CA ARG A 26 -19.21 -15.79 35.18
C ARG A 26 -18.92 -14.61 36.13
N MET A 27 -17.66 -14.27 36.38
CA MET A 27 -17.27 -13.19 37.30
C MET A 27 -17.43 -11.82 36.66
N PHE A 28 -17.82 -10.85 37.48
CA PHE A 28 -17.68 -9.42 37.20
C PHE A 28 -16.17 -9.09 37.07
N GLY A 29 -15.80 -8.23 36.12
CA GLY A 29 -14.40 -7.84 35.89
C GLY A 29 -13.74 -7.31 37.17
N LEU A 30 -12.50 -7.74 37.42
CA LEU A 30 -11.69 -7.27 38.53
C LEU A 30 -11.07 -5.92 38.18
N ASP A 31 -11.31 -4.92 39.02
CA ASP A 31 -10.61 -3.63 38.96
C ASP A 31 -9.40 -3.69 39.92
N ILE A 32 -8.21 -3.61 39.35
CA ILE A 32 -6.94 -3.87 40.02
C ILE A 32 -6.11 -2.59 39.96
N PRO A 33 -5.74 -1.98 41.11
CA PRO A 33 -4.86 -0.81 41.09
C PRO A 33 -3.48 -1.20 40.55
N MET A 34 -2.87 -0.30 39.78
CA MET A 34 -1.51 -0.48 39.28
C MET A 34 -0.56 0.43 40.06
N GLU A 35 0.70 0.02 40.17
CA GLU A 35 1.74 0.79 40.84
C GLU A 35 2.68 1.42 39.82
N LEU A 36 2.94 2.72 39.94
CA LEU A 36 3.91 3.43 39.10
C LEU A 36 5.32 3.12 39.56
N ASN A 37 6.15 2.62 38.66
CA ASN A 37 7.60 2.66 38.83
C ASN A 37 8.14 4.00 38.30
N GLU A 38 8.50 4.90 39.21
CA GLU A 38 8.99 6.23 38.84
C GLU A 38 10.34 6.22 38.09
N GLN A 39 11.06 5.11 38.10
CA GLN A 39 12.35 4.97 37.41
C GLN A 39 12.19 4.79 35.89
N ASP A 40 11.14 4.09 35.46
CA ASP A 40 10.92 3.77 34.05
C ASP A 40 9.59 4.27 33.50
N GLY A 41 8.71 4.83 34.34
CA GLY A 41 7.46 5.45 33.92
C GLY A 41 6.32 4.47 33.64
N TYR A 42 6.51 3.17 33.93
CA TYR A 42 5.49 2.15 33.73
C TYR A 42 4.66 1.93 34.99
N TRP A 43 3.34 1.90 34.80
CA TRP A 43 2.41 1.33 35.75
C TRP A 43 2.38 -0.18 35.60
N ARG A 44 2.40 -0.92 36.71
CA ARG A 44 2.41 -2.39 36.70
C ARG A 44 1.39 -3.00 37.64
N ALA A 45 0.84 -4.14 37.22
CA ALA A 45 0.12 -5.06 38.08
C ALA A 45 0.52 -6.50 37.72
N THR A 46 0.92 -7.30 38.71
CA THR A 46 1.31 -8.70 38.50
C THR A 46 0.25 -9.61 39.09
N LEU A 47 -0.21 -10.57 38.29
CA LEU A 47 -1.28 -11.50 38.64
C LEU A 47 -0.89 -12.93 38.27
N ASP A 48 -1.25 -13.88 39.10
CA ASP A 48 -1.14 -15.30 38.76
C ASP A 48 -2.31 -15.71 37.86
N LEU A 49 -2.02 -15.91 36.58
CA LEU A 49 -3.01 -16.30 35.57
C LEU A 49 -3.00 -17.82 35.36
N ALA A 50 -4.19 -18.40 35.19
CA ALA A 50 -4.34 -19.75 34.68
C ALA A 50 -4.31 -19.72 33.15
N ASP A 51 -4.16 -20.87 32.53
CA ASP A 51 -4.32 -20.96 31.08
C ASP A 51 -5.76 -20.58 30.69
N GLY A 52 -5.90 -19.74 29.67
CA GLY A 52 -7.19 -19.23 29.22
C GLY A 52 -7.11 -17.93 28.44
N ILE A 53 -8.30 -17.44 28.09
CA ILE A 53 -8.50 -16.18 27.37
C ILE A 53 -9.01 -15.14 28.36
N TYR A 54 -8.41 -13.96 28.34
CA TYR A 54 -8.71 -12.86 29.23
C TYR A 54 -9.03 -11.60 28.42
N HIS A 55 -10.13 -10.96 28.75
CA HIS A 55 -10.49 -9.64 28.24
C HIS A 55 -9.98 -8.59 29.23
N TYR A 56 -9.29 -7.58 28.73
CA TYR A 56 -8.71 -6.56 29.60
C TYR A 56 -8.74 -5.15 29.01
N GLN A 57 -8.69 -4.18 29.91
CA GLN A 57 -8.60 -2.74 29.60
C GLN A 57 -7.74 -2.08 30.66
N TYR A 58 -7.16 -0.93 30.32
CA TYR A 58 -6.60 -0.03 31.31
C TYR A 58 -7.57 1.09 31.62
N LYS A 59 -7.43 1.66 32.81
CA LYS A 59 -8.05 2.91 33.19
C LYS A 59 -7.04 3.84 33.83
N ILE A 60 -7.18 5.14 33.61
CA ILE A 60 -6.30 6.16 34.19
C ILE A 60 -7.08 7.37 34.67
N VAL A 61 -6.50 8.11 35.61
CA VAL A 61 -6.89 9.51 35.86
C VAL A 61 -5.95 10.40 35.09
N THR A 62 -6.44 10.93 33.96
CA THR A 62 -5.62 11.60 32.96
C THR A 62 -5.24 13.04 33.33
N LYS A 63 -4.10 13.51 32.82
CA LYS A 63 -3.74 14.92 32.73
C LYS A 63 -3.82 15.45 31.29
N SER A 64 -4.35 14.64 30.37
CA SER A 64 -4.48 15.00 28.96
C SER A 64 -5.43 16.18 28.79
N TRP A 65 -5.05 17.10 27.91
CA TRP A 65 -6.00 17.88 27.13
C TRP A 65 -6.59 16.93 26.07
N PHE A 66 -7.91 16.91 25.92
CA PHE A 66 -8.56 16.07 24.91
C PHE A 66 -8.77 16.90 23.64
N GLU A 67 -8.61 16.26 22.49
CA GLU A 67 -8.76 16.90 21.18
C GLU A 67 -10.08 17.70 21.13
N PRO A 68 -10.05 18.95 20.62
CA PRO A 68 -11.24 19.74 20.41
C PRO A 68 -12.26 18.96 19.59
N GLU A 69 -13.56 19.16 19.83
CA GLU A 69 -14.60 18.66 18.92
C GLU A 69 -14.22 19.09 17.49
N PRO A 70 -14.13 18.16 16.53
CA PRO A 70 -13.71 18.49 15.18
C PRO A 70 -14.66 19.53 14.60
N GLU A 71 -14.11 20.50 13.87
CA GLU A 71 -14.94 21.44 13.12
C GLU A 71 -15.80 20.64 12.14
N PRO A 72 -17.10 20.99 11.98
CA PRO A 72 -17.96 20.28 11.05
C PRO A 72 -17.32 20.31 9.65
N ALA A 73 -17.35 19.20 8.91
CA ALA A 73 -16.91 19.21 7.52
C ALA A 73 -17.76 20.20 6.70
N LEU A 74 -17.16 20.78 5.65
CA LEU A 74 -17.93 21.57 4.68
C LEU A 74 -19.00 20.65 4.06
N PRO A 75 -20.28 21.09 4.01
CA PRO A 75 -21.32 20.29 3.37
C PRO A 75 -20.96 20.00 1.91
N ASP A 76 -21.16 18.77 1.46
CA ASP A 76 -21.05 18.46 0.03
C ASP A 76 -22.22 19.12 -0.72
N TYR A 77 -21.90 20.00 -1.67
CA TYR A 77 -22.90 20.85 -2.34
C TYR A 77 -23.19 20.33 -3.75
N THR A 78 -24.18 19.45 -3.87
CA THR A 78 -24.79 19.14 -5.17
C THR A 78 -25.87 20.16 -5.51
N ASN A 79 -25.86 20.70 -6.74
CA ASN A 79 -26.94 21.57 -7.21
C ASN A 79 -28.26 20.79 -7.25
N ASP A 80 -29.33 21.39 -6.73
CA ASP A 80 -30.68 20.89 -6.93
C ASP A 80 -31.14 21.29 -8.34
N GLU A 81 -31.25 20.30 -9.23
CA GLU A 81 -31.66 20.50 -10.62
C GLU A 81 -33.08 21.06 -10.77
N THR A 82 -33.87 21.04 -9.70
CA THR A 82 -35.23 21.60 -9.68
C THR A 82 -35.28 23.08 -9.31
N LYS A 83 -34.15 23.69 -8.92
CA LYS A 83 -34.04 25.09 -8.47
C LYS A 83 -33.31 25.98 -9.48
N THR A 84 -33.67 27.26 -9.50
CA THR A 84 -32.99 28.25 -10.34
C THR A 84 -31.56 28.51 -9.86
N PHE A 85 -30.71 29.07 -10.73
CA PHE A 85 -29.33 29.43 -10.40
C PHE A 85 -29.23 30.37 -9.20
N GLU A 86 -30.14 31.35 -9.11
CA GLU A 86 -30.21 32.32 -8.00
C GLU A 86 -30.64 31.65 -6.69
N GLU A 87 -31.58 30.71 -6.74
CA GLU A 87 -32.00 29.94 -5.55
C GLU A 87 -30.91 28.96 -5.06
N ASN A 88 -30.16 28.34 -5.97
CA ASN A 88 -29.00 27.51 -5.63
C ASN A 88 -27.84 28.36 -5.07
N GLN A 89 -27.66 29.60 -5.56
CA GLN A 89 -26.72 30.58 -4.99
C GLN A 89 -27.12 30.99 -3.56
N GLU A 90 -28.38 31.35 -3.34
CA GLU A 90 -28.91 31.76 -2.02
C GLU A 90 -28.82 30.60 -1.01
N ASN A 91 -29.16 29.37 -1.42
CA ASN A 91 -29.04 28.18 -0.56
C ASN A 91 -27.59 27.88 -0.18
N ARG A 92 -26.64 27.95 -1.12
CA ARG A 92 -25.20 27.82 -0.81
C ARG A 92 -24.75 28.84 0.23
N LYS A 93 -25.17 30.10 0.07
CA LYS A 93 -24.82 31.18 0.98
C LYS A 93 -25.40 30.95 2.38
N ASN A 94 -26.64 30.47 2.47
CA ASN A 94 -27.29 30.17 3.75
C ASN A 94 -26.62 29.00 4.46
N HIS A 95 -26.33 27.90 3.76
CA HIS A 95 -25.60 26.77 4.32
C HIS A 95 -24.17 27.11 4.72
N TYR A 96 -23.47 27.95 3.95
CA TYR A 96 -22.15 28.46 4.34
C TYR A 96 -22.22 29.28 5.64
N ASN A 97 -23.23 30.15 5.77
CA ASN A 97 -23.43 30.94 7.00
C ASN A 97 -23.82 30.06 8.20
N GLU A 98 -24.57 28.98 8.00
CA GLU A 98 -24.88 28.00 9.05
C GLU A 98 -23.65 27.19 9.44
N HIS A 99 -22.85 26.76 8.48
CA HIS A 99 -21.58 26.08 8.70
C HIS A 99 -20.61 26.98 9.49
N GLU A 100 -20.43 28.24 9.10
CA GLU A 100 -19.61 29.20 9.85
C GLU A 100 -20.10 29.38 11.29
N LYS A 101 -21.42 29.40 11.53
CA LYS A 101 -21.97 29.44 12.90
C LYS A 101 -21.63 28.17 13.68
N LEU A 102 -21.79 26.99 13.09
CA LEU A 102 -21.45 25.71 13.72
C LEU A 102 -19.95 25.63 14.05
N VAL A 103 -19.09 26.10 13.14
CA VAL A 103 -17.64 26.23 13.36
C VAL A 103 -17.35 27.15 14.55
N GLN A 104 -17.99 28.32 14.63
CA GLN A 104 -17.79 29.24 15.74
C GLN A 104 -18.32 28.68 17.07
N GLU A 105 -19.43 27.94 17.05
CA GLU A 105 -19.97 27.25 18.22
C GLU A 105 -19.07 26.11 18.72
N VAL A 106 -18.48 25.34 17.81
CA VAL A 106 -17.46 24.32 18.12
C VAL A 106 -16.22 24.99 18.71
N LYS A 107 -15.71 26.07 18.10
CA LYS A 107 -14.60 26.86 18.65
C LYS A 107 -14.87 27.41 20.04
N GLN A 108 -16.06 27.94 20.29
CA GLN A 108 -16.46 28.42 21.62
C GLN A 108 -16.57 27.28 22.64
N ARG A 109 -17.09 26.12 22.25
CA ARG A 109 -17.15 24.93 23.12
C ARG A 109 -15.76 24.40 23.46
N ASN A 110 -14.87 24.34 22.48
CA ASN A 110 -13.49 23.88 22.67
C ASN A 110 -12.69 24.85 23.55
N LYS A 111 -12.80 26.16 23.29
CA LYS A 111 -12.20 27.20 24.14
C LYS A 111 -12.75 27.16 25.57
N LYS A 112 -14.05 26.95 25.73
CA LYS A 112 -14.68 26.81 27.05
C LYS A 112 -14.21 25.53 27.75
N ARG A 113 -14.05 24.41 27.03
CA ARG A 113 -13.45 23.17 27.56
C ARG A 113 -12.02 23.41 28.02
N GLU A 114 -11.19 24.08 27.23
CA GLU A 114 -9.83 24.48 27.60
C GLU A 114 -9.78 25.31 28.88
N GLU A 115 -10.66 26.31 29.00
CA GLU A 115 -10.75 27.19 30.17
C GLU A 115 -11.38 26.50 31.40
N GLU A 116 -12.25 25.49 31.22
CA GLU A 116 -12.93 24.73 32.28
C GLU A 116 -12.22 23.44 32.70
N ILE A 117 -11.09 23.04 32.08
CA ILE A 117 -10.23 21.93 32.55
C ILE A 117 -9.56 22.36 33.88
N THR A 118 -10.35 22.37 34.93
CA THR A 118 -9.91 21.81 36.20
C THR A 118 -9.77 20.32 35.94
N PHE A 119 -8.58 19.74 36.13
CA PHE A 119 -8.36 18.29 36.00
C PHE A 119 -9.24 17.54 37.01
N THR A 120 -10.52 17.35 36.67
CA THR A 120 -11.48 16.55 37.40
C THR A 120 -10.92 15.13 37.47
N GLU A 121 -11.01 14.49 38.63
CA GLU A 121 -10.49 13.13 38.86
C GLU A 121 -11.36 12.07 38.17
N VAL A 122 -11.55 12.21 36.86
CA VAL A 122 -12.36 11.32 36.04
C VAL A 122 -11.48 10.18 35.54
N TRP A 123 -11.97 8.96 35.73
CA TRP A 123 -11.36 7.76 35.17
C TRP A 123 -11.71 7.63 33.69
N TYR A 124 -10.69 7.57 32.84
CA TYR A 124 -10.81 7.19 31.44
C TYR A 124 -10.42 5.72 31.28
N THR A 125 -11.20 4.97 30.51
CA THR A 125 -10.93 3.54 30.20
C THR A 125 -10.63 3.40 28.72
N PHE A 126 -9.62 2.60 28.39
CA PHE A 126 -9.16 2.36 27.01
C PHE A 126 -8.55 0.97 26.89
N VAL A 127 -8.49 0.46 25.67
CA VAL A 127 -7.79 -0.79 25.36
C VAL A 127 -6.28 -0.55 25.36
N ASP A 128 -5.53 -1.55 25.79
CA ASP A 128 -4.06 -1.51 25.82
C ASP A 128 -3.47 -1.08 24.46
N PRO A 129 -2.63 -0.03 24.40
CA PRO A 129 -1.92 0.33 23.17
C PRO A 129 -1.08 -0.82 22.58
N TYR A 130 -0.60 -1.75 23.41
CA TYR A 130 0.15 -2.95 23.01
C TYR A 130 -0.74 -4.20 22.91
N ALA A 131 -2.07 -4.05 22.87
CA ALA A 131 -2.97 -5.15 22.55
C ALA A 131 -2.64 -5.70 21.16
N THR A 132 -2.44 -7.02 21.10
CA THR A 132 -2.13 -7.75 19.86
C THR A 132 -3.39 -8.33 19.21
N GLU A 133 -4.50 -8.30 19.94
CA GLU A 133 -5.84 -8.67 19.52
C GLU A 133 -6.83 -7.82 20.34
N VAL A 134 -7.89 -7.36 19.69
CA VAL A 134 -8.93 -6.51 20.28
C VAL A 134 -10.28 -7.14 19.94
N ASP A 135 -11.31 -6.95 20.77
CA ASP A 135 -12.69 -7.24 20.40
C ASP A 135 -13.53 -5.99 20.58
N GLU A 136 -14.01 -5.43 19.46
CA GLU A 136 -14.87 -4.24 19.41
C GLU A 136 -16.37 -4.58 19.33
N ARG A 137 -16.75 -5.87 19.32
CA ARG A 137 -18.14 -6.32 19.14
C ARG A 137 -18.91 -6.43 20.46
N GLY A 138 -18.38 -5.88 21.55
CA GLY A 138 -18.95 -6.01 22.90
C GLY A 138 -20.31 -5.32 23.05
N SER A 139 -21.37 -6.11 23.30
CA SER A 139 -22.76 -5.66 23.47
C SER A 139 -23.14 -5.14 24.86
N ASP A 140 -22.18 -4.93 25.77
CA ASP A 140 -22.45 -4.48 27.14
C ASP A 140 -21.85 -3.09 27.40
N ASP A 141 -22.69 -2.16 27.84
CA ASP A 141 -22.43 -0.71 27.99
C ASP A 141 -21.26 -0.31 28.93
N ALA A 142 -20.49 -1.25 29.46
CA ALA A 142 -19.28 -1.00 30.26
C ALA A 142 -17.96 -1.58 29.67
N PHE A 143 -18.02 -2.34 28.57
CA PHE A 143 -16.90 -3.01 27.89
C PHE A 143 -17.12 -3.04 26.36
N ARG A 144 -17.20 -1.86 25.72
CA ARG A 144 -17.47 -1.76 24.28
C ARG A 144 -16.30 -2.29 23.41
N SER A 145 -15.05 -2.03 23.81
CA SER A 145 -13.85 -2.60 23.19
C SER A 145 -12.89 -3.12 24.24
N VAL A 146 -12.31 -4.31 24.07
CA VAL A 146 -11.37 -4.94 25.02
C VAL A 146 -10.14 -5.48 24.32
N GLY A 147 -8.99 -5.45 24.99
CA GLY A 147 -7.83 -6.23 24.56
C GLY A 147 -8.04 -7.70 24.90
N ILE A 148 -7.52 -8.59 24.04
CA ILE A 148 -7.53 -10.03 24.28
C ILE A 148 -6.12 -10.48 24.65
N LEU A 149 -6.02 -11.19 25.77
CA LEU A 149 -4.82 -11.88 26.23
C LEU A 149 -5.06 -13.39 26.21
N ILE A 150 -4.27 -14.11 25.42
CA ILE A 150 -4.21 -15.57 25.45
C ILE A 150 -3.03 -15.98 26.32
N PHE A 151 -3.31 -16.67 27.43
CA PHE A 151 -2.30 -17.18 28.34
C PHE A 151 -2.30 -18.71 28.28
N LYS A 152 -1.14 -19.29 27.95
CA LYS A 152 -1.00 -20.75 27.81
C LYS A 152 0.38 -21.20 28.25
N ASN A 153 0.46 -22.31 28.98
CA ASN A 153 1.73 -22.86 29.50
C ASN A 153 2.56 -21.82 30.26
N GLY A 154 1.90 -20.94 31.02
CA GLY A 154 2.53 -19.92 31.84
C GLY A 154 3.12 -18.71 31.10
N LYS A 155 2.76 -18.49 29.83
CA LYS A 155 3.19 -17.33 29.04
C LYS A 155 2.04 -16.73 28.21
N LYS A 156 2.13 -15.43 27.89
CA LYS A 156 1.34 -14.82 26.82
C LYS A 156 1.73 -15.45 25.50
N ILE A 157 0.75 -15.80 24.69
CA ILE A 157 0.92 -16.18 23.28
C ILE A 157 0.03 -15.30 22.40
N ILE A 158 0.41 -15.15 21.13
CA ILE A 158 -0.42 -14.47 20.12
C ILE A 158 -1.40 -15.48 19.52
N ASP A 159 -0.86 -16.61 19.06
CA ASP A 159 -1.61 -17.77 18.59
C ASP A 159 -0.74 -19.03 18.71
N GLU A 160 -1.19 -20.13 18.10
CA GLU A 160 -0.50 -21.43 18.09
C GLU A 160 0.02 -21.81 16.70
N TYR A 161 0.08 -20.86 15.76
CA TYR A 161 0.55 -21.14 14.41
C TYR A 161 2.06 -21.41 14.40
N GLU A 162 2.44 -22.52 13.76
CA GLU A 162 3.83 -22.89 13.51
C GLU A 162 4.16 -22.67 12.03
N TRP A 163 5.14 -21.80 11.76
CA TRP A 163 5.62 -21.49 10.41
C TRP A 163 6.20 -22.72 9.71
N LYS A 164 5.83 -22.94 8.45
CA LYS A 164 6.14 -24.17 7.69
C LYS A 164 7.12 -23.92 6.56
N TYR A 165 7.07 -22.75 5.93
CA TYR A 165 7.83 -22.44 4.72
C TYR A 165 8.82 -21.29 4.90
N ASP A 166 9.07 -20.88 6.14
CA ASP A 166 10.11 -19.94 6.49
C ASP A 166 11.47 -20.39 5.89
N ASN A 167 12.10 -19.53 5.09
CA ASN A 167 13.37 -19.77 4.39
C ASN A 167 13.35 -20.97 3.44
N HIS A 168 12.18 -21.45 3.01
CA HIS A 168 12.05 -22.60 2.11
C HIS A 168 12.46 -22.24 0.67
N VAL A 169 11.93 -21.13 0.16
CA VAL A 169 12.26 -20.57 -1.16
C VAL A 169 12.93 -19.22 -0.95
N PRO A 170 14.09 -18.95 -1.60
CA PRO A 170 14.70 -17.64 -1.53
C PRO A 170 13.77 -16.56 -2.09
N LEU A 171 13.56 -15.50 -1.32
CA LEU A 171 12.81 -14.33 -1.76
C LEU A 171 13.60 -13.57 -2.84
N VAL A 172 12.90 -12.98 -3.80
CA VAL A 172 13.54 -12.21 -4.88
C VAL A 172 14.17 -10.91 -4.36
N SER A 173 15.25 -10.48 -5.00
CA SER A 173 15.89 -9.19 -4.74
C SER A 173 15.00 -8.02 -5.15
N ASN A 174 15.25 -6.84 -4.55
CA ASN A 174 14.42 -5.63 -4.76
C ASN A 174 14.30 -5.23 -6.25
N ASP A 175 15.35 -5.42 -7.06
CA ASP A 175 15.37 -5.09 -8.49
C ASP A 175 14.51 -6.00 -9.38
N LYS A 176 13.96 -7.08 -8.80
CA LYS A 176 13.08 -8.04 -9.48
C LYS A 176 11.63 -7.96 -9.03
N LEU A 177 11.28 -6.96 -8.22
CA LEU A 177 9.93 -6.81 -7.69
C LEU A 177 8.90 -6.51 -8.80
N ILE A 178 7.84 -7.30 -8.80
CA ILE A 178 6.57 -7.10 -9.47
C ILE A 178 5.52 -7.15 -8.37
N ILE A 179 5.08 -5.97 -7.95
CA ILE A 179 4.24 -5.75 -6.78
C ILE A 179 2.78 -5.85 -7.21
N TYR A 180 1.94 -6.47 -6.40
CA TYR A 180 0.50 -6.52 -6.57
C TYR A 180 -0.17 -6.00 -5.31
N GLU A 181 -0.78 -4.81 -5.40
CA GLU A 181 -1.43 -4.12 -4.28
C GLU A 181 -2.85 -4.67 -4.07
N ILE A 182 -3.17 -5.09 -2.84
CA ILE A 182 -4.48 -5.65 -2.47
C ILE A 182 -5.07 -5.01 -1.22
N HIS A 183 -6.39 -4.80 -1.26
CA HIS A 183 -7.22 -4.64 -0.06
C HIS A 183 -7.83 -5.99 0.31
N ILE A 184 -7.59 -6.48 1.53
CA ILE A 184 -8.06 -7.82 1.95
C ILE A 184 -9.59 -7.95 1.83
N GLY A 185 -10.32 -6.94 2.29
CA GLY A 185 -11.78 -6.92 2.29
C GLY A 185 -12.39 -7.02 0.89
N ASP A 186 -11.84 -6.28 -0.07
CA ASP A 186 -12.36 -6.23 -1.43
C ASP A 186 -11.79 -7.32 -2.33
N PHE A 187 -10.57 -7.79 -2.08
CA PHE A 187 -10.01 -8.89 -2.85
C PHE A 187 -10.84 -10.16 -2.61
N GLN A 188 -10.98 -10.55 -1.33
CA GLN A 188 -11.61 -11.80 -0.92
C GLN A 188 -12.18 -11.80 0.53
N ASP A 189 -12.52 -10.65 1.12
CA ASP A 189 -13.10 -10.49 2.48
C ASP A 189 -12.16 -10.80 3.65
N LYS A 190 -11.38 -11.89 3.56
CA LYS A 190 -10.61 -12.47 4.68
C LYS A 190 -9.26 -13.04 4.25
N PHE A 191 -8.32 -13.12 5.18
CA PHE A 191 -6.98 -13.70 4.96
C PHE A 191 -7.04 -15.14 4.42
N ILE A 192 -7.92 -15.99 4.96
CA ILE A 192 -8.04 -17.39 4.50
C ILE A 192 -8.53 -17.50 3.06
N ASN A 193 -9.37 -16.56 2.60
CA ASN A 193 -9.88 -16.56 1.24
C ASN A 193 -8.85 -16.00 0.25
N VAL A 194 -8.02 -15.04 0.67
CA VAL A 194 -6.84 -14.61 -0.11
C VAL A 194 -5.87 -15.80 -0.26
N THR A 195 -5.63 -16.54 0.83
CA THR A 195 -4.82 -17.77 0.81
C THR A 195 -5.34 -18.80 -0.19
N ALA A 196 -6.67 -18.97 -0.26
CA ALA A 196 -7.31 -19.87 -1.23
C ALA A 196 -7.15 -19.44 -2.70
N LYS A 197 -6.65 -18.22 -2.97
CA LYS A 197 -6.31 -17.72 -4.30
C LYS A 197 -4.80 -17.78 -4.61
N MET A 198 -4.00 -18.55 -3.85
CA MET A 198 -2.55 -18.60 -4.09
C MET A 198 -2.17 -18.97 -5.53
N ASP A 199 -2.86 -19.95 -6.13
CA ASP A 199 -2.63 -20.34 -7.53
C ASP A 199 -2.80 -19.17 -8.50
N TYR A 200 -3.75 -18.26 -8.23
CA TYR A 200 -3.96 -17.07 -9.04
C TYR A 200 -2.73 -16.15 -9.05
N PHE A 201 -2.15 -15.87 -7.87
CA PHE A 201 -0.96 -15.03 -7.76
C PHE A 201 0.26 -15.67 -8.43
N VAL A 202 0.45 -16.97 -8.23
CA VAL A 202 1.54 -17.74 -8.84
C VAL A 202 1.43 -17.72 -10.37
N GLU A 203 0.23 -17.97 -10.90
CA GLU A 203 -0.02 -17.94 -12.34
C GLU A 203 0.08 -16.53 -12.94
N LEU A 204 -0.35 -15.49 -12.21
CA LEU A 204 -0.18 -14.11 -12.63
C LEU A 204 1.32 -13.76 -12.74
N GLY A 205 2.14 -14.38 -11.90
CA GLY A 205 3.60 -14.30 -11.98
C GLY A 205 4.20 -13.17 -11.14
N ILE A 206 3.42 -12.58 -10.22
CA ILE A 206 3.89 -11.54 -9.28
C ILE A 206 5.03 -12.07 -8.41
N THR A 207 5.79 -11.17 -7.79
CA THR A 207 6.88 -11.55 -6.88
C THR A 207 6.77 -10.90 -5.51
N ALA A 208 5.86 -9.95 -5.36
CA ALA A 208 5.48 -9.37 -4.08
C ALA A 208 4.00 -9.01 -4.09
N VAL A 209 3.38 -9.13 -2.93
CA VAL A 209 2.07 -8.57 -2.63
C VAL A 209 2.28 -7.40 -1.68
N GLU A 210 1.68 -6.26 -1.99
CA GLU A 210 1.56 -5.12 -1.07
C GLU A 210 0.16 -5.17 -0.46
N ILE A 211 0.07 -5.43 0.84
CA ILE A 211 -1.21 -5.45 1.55
C ILE A 211 -1.49 -4.04 2.06
N MET A 212 -2.61 -3.46 1.62
CA MET A 212 -3.18 -2.24 2.21
C MET A 212 -3.36 -2.41 3.73
N PRO A 213 -3.51 -1.32 4.50
CA PRO A 213 -3.41 -1.38 5.96
C PRO A 213 -4.35 -2.41 6.59
N ILE A 214 -3.76 -3.34 7.36
CA ILE A 214 -4.46 -4.44 8.05
C ILE A 214 -4.52 -4.25 9.57
N LYS A 215 -4.10 -3.09 10.08
CA LYS A 215 -4.16 -2.79 11.52
C LYS A 215 -5.60 -2.47 11.92
N GLU A 216 -6.00 -2.82 13.13
CA GLU A 216 -7.36 -2.58 13.61
C GLU A 216 -7.73 -1.09 13.54
N PHE A 217 -8.86 -0.82 12.89
CA PHE A 217 -9.38 0.52 12.63
C PHE A 217 -10.86 0.63 13.06
N PRO A 218 -11.43 1.84 13.16
CA PRO A 218 -12.82 2.01 13.54
C PRO A 218 -13.81 1.31 12.60
N GLY A 219 -14.58 0.35 13.12
CA GLY A 219 -15.67 -0.30 12.39
C GLY A 219 -15.26 -1.63 11.78
N THR A 220 -15.85 -1.99 10.63
CA THR A 220 -15.57 -3.26 9.94
C THR A 220 -15.44 -3.11 8.43
N ILE A 221 -15.58 -1.88 7.94
CA ILE A 221 -15.56 -1.52 6.52
C ILE A 221 -14.75 -0.22 6.42
N GLY A 222 -13.69 -0.27 5.64
CA GLY A 222 -12.78 0.85 5.41
C GLY A 222 -11.49 0.32 4.77
N TRP A 223 -10.66 1.23 4.27
CA TRP A 223 -9.36 0.90 3.68
C TRP A 223 -8.22 0.77 4.71
N GLY A 224 -8.52 1.00 6.00
CA GLY A 224 -7.55 0.84 7.10
C GLY A 224 -6.61 2.02 7.32
N TYR A 225 -6.75 3.13 6.58
CA TYR A 225 -5.87 4.30 6.71
C TYR A 225 -6.02 5.09 8.02
N THR A 226 -6.93 4.71 8.91
CA THR A 226 -7.13 5.33 10.23
C THR A 226 -6.85 4.33 11.36
N PRO A 227 -5.61 3.85 11.52
CA PRO A 227 -5.29 2.83 12.51
C PRO A 227 -5.58 3.32 13.92
N ARG A 228 -6.23 2.47 14.72
CA ARG A 228 -6.50 2.73 16.15
C ARG A 228 -5.55 1.95 17.06
N TYR A 229 -5.26 0.69 16.73
CA TYR A 229 -4.35 -0.17 17.50
C TYR A 229 -3.25 -0.72 16.60
N TYR A 230 -2.01 -0.36 16.91
CA TYR A 230 -0.89 -0.57 15.99
C TYR A 230 -0.28 -1.96 16.06
N LEU A 231 -0.66 -2.78 17.05
CA LEU A 231 -0.19 -4.15 17.21
C LEU A 231 -1.31 -5.18 17.00
N ALA A 232 -2.56 -4.75 16.85
CA ALA A 232 -3.69 -5.60 16.52
C ALA A 232 -3.98 -5.55 15.02
N ILE A 233 -4.39 -6.68 14.47
CA ILE A 233 -4.89 -6.77 13.10
C ILE A 233 -6.40 -6.51 13.10
N GLU A 234 -6.92 -6.08 11.96
CA GLU A 234 -8.35 -5.89 11.75
C GLU A 234 -9.12 -7.20 11.86
N ASN A 235 -9.96 -7.30 12.90
CA ASN A 235 -10.72 -8.50 13.22
C ASN A 235 -11.69 -8.93 12.11
N ALA A 236 -12.18 -7.98 11.30
CA ALA A 236 -13.05 -8.31 10.17
C ALA A 236 -12.34 -9.17 9.13
N TYR A 237 -11.01 -9.06 8.99
CA TYR A 237 -10.22 -9.81 8.01
C TYR A 237 -9.85 -11.23 8.47
N GLY A 238 -9.88 -11.50 9.79
CA GLY A 238 -9.60 -12.82 10.34
C GLY A 238 -8.71 -12.79 11.59
N THR A 239 -8.12 -13.95 11.88
CA THR A 239 -7.24 -14.15 13.05
C THR A 239 -5.76 -13.98 12.69
N THR A 240 -4.91 -13.80 13.70
CA THR A 240 -3.45 -13.72 13.51
C THR A 240 -2.88 -15.00 12.92
N ALA A 241 -3.45 -16.16 13.26
CA ALA A 241 -3.07 -17.44 12.66
C ALA A 241 -3.40 -17.51 11.16
N GLU A 242 -4.56 -16.97 10.74
CA GLU A 242 -4.92 -16.90 9.31
C GLU A 242 -4.03 -15.91 8.54
N LEU A 243 -3.62 -14.79 9.15
CA LEU A 243 -2.63 -13.89 8.56
C LEU A 243 -1.28 -14.58 8.38
N LYS A 244 -0.78 -15.28 9.41
CA LYS A 244 0.46 -16.07 9.31
C LYS A 244 0.35 -17.13 8.23
N GLU A 245 -0.78 -17.83 8.15
CA GLU A 245 -1.02 -18.83 7.10
C GLU A 245 -0.97 -18.22 5.70
N MET A 246 -1.56 -17.05 5.51
CA MET A 246 -1.52 -16.32 4.25
C MET A 246 -0.08 -15.94 3.86
N ILE A 247 0.68 -15.37 4.79
CA ILE A 247 2.08 -14.96 4.55
C ILE A 247 2.96 -16.18 4.28
N ASP A 248 2.85 -17.25 5.07
CA ASP A 248 3.60 -18.50 4.90
C ASP A 248 3.29 -19.14 3.53
N ALA A 249 2.04 -19.02 3.06
CA ALA A 249 1.63 -19.47 1.74
C ALA A 249 2.28 -18.63 0.62
N PHE A 250 2.39 -17.31 0.75
CA PHE A 250 3.16 -16.49 -0.21
C PHE A 250 4.65 -16.85 -0.20
N HIS A 251 5.26 -17.01 0.98
CA HIS A 251 6.67 -17.38 1.14
C HIS A 251 7.00 -18.73 0.54
N LYS A 252 6.09 -19.72 0.63
CA LYS A 252 6.20 -21.01 -0.04
C LYS A 252 6.46 -20.88 -1.55
N HIS A 253 5.96 -19.82 -2.18
CA HIS A 253 6.10 -19.54 -3.61
C HIS A 253 7.14 -18.46 -3.92
N GLY A 254 7.96 -18.04 -2.94
CA GLY A 254 8.96 -16.99 -3.11
C GLY A 254 8.35 -15.60 -3.33
N ILE A 255 7.07 -15.41 -3.00
CA ILE A 255 6.37 -14.14 -3.08
C ILE A 255 6.54 -13.40 -1.75
N ARG A 256 6.98 -12.14 -1.83
CA ARG A 256 7.19 -11.28 -0.66
C ARG A 256 5.90 -10.62 -0.21
N VAL A 257 5.79 -10.31 1.08
CA VAL A 257 4.67 -9.55 1.65
C VAL A 257 5.16 -8.19 2.16
N ILE A 258 4.75 -7.13 1.48
CA ILE A 258 5.02 -5.73 1.84
C ILE A 258 3.79 -5.21 2.59
N MET A 259 3.98 -4.64 3.77
CA MET A 259 2.89 -4.09 4.57
C MET A 259 2.74 -2.59 4.34
N ASP A 260 1.53 -2.12 4.04
CA ASP A 260 1.25 -0.69 4.05
C ASP A 260 1.17 -0.15 5.48
N GLY A 261 1.99 0.85 5.76
CA GLY A 261 2.34 1.36 7.06
C GLY A 261 1.91 2.81 7.24
N VAL A 262 0.75 2.97 7.87
CA VAL A 262 0.25 4.30 8.27
C VAL A 262 0.91 4.70 9.58
N TYR A 263 1.86 5.62 9.47
CA TYR A 263 2.66 6.13 10.58
C TYR A 263 2.65 7.66 10.67
N ASN A 264 1.88 8.34 9.82
CA ASN A 264 1.76 9.80 9.85
C ASN A 264 0.68 10.28 10.84
N HIS A 265 -0.41 9.53 10.99
CA HIS A 265 -1.52 9.85 11.91
C HIS A 265 -2.18 8.59 12.50
N CYS A 266 -3.15 8.74 13.41
CA CYS A 266 -4.02 7.67 13.87
C CYS A 266 -5.48 8.11 13.99
N ASP A 267 -6.37 7.19 14.35
CA ASP A 267 -7.74 7.53 14.72
C ASP A 267 -7.80 8.41 15.99
N VAL A 268 -8.77 9.33 16.05
CA VAL A 268 -8.98 10.26 17.19
C VAL A 268 -9.25 9.54 18.51
N SER A 269 -9.77 8.31 18.45
CA SER A 269 -10.06 7.49 19.63
C SER A 269 -8.94 6.49 19.98
N ALA A 270 -7.76 6.63 19.37
CA ALA A 270 -6.59 5.83 19.71
C ALA A 270 -6.25 5.94 21.21
N PRO A 271 -5.82 4.85 21.89
CA PRO A 271 -5.55 4.84 23.32
C PRO A 271 -4.65 5.97 23.83
N TYR A 272 -3.63 6.34 23.06
CA TYR A 272 -2.68 7.36 23.48
C TYR A 272 -3.27 8.77 23.51
N ALA A 273 -4.33 9.04 22.73
CA ALA A 273 -5.05 10.31 22.77
C ALA A 273 -5.77 10.47 24.12
N ALA A 274 -6.23 9.36 24.72
CA ALA A 274 -6.81 9.36 26.07
C ALA A 274 -5.74 9.38 27.18
N ILE A 275 -4.57 8.79 26.93
CA ILE A 275 -3.48 8.72 27.91
C ILE A 275 -2.91 10.10 28.20
N ASP A 276 -2.38 10.77 27.19
CA ASP A 276 -1.79 12.12 27.27
C ASP A 276 -1.52 12.62 25.84
N HIS A 277 -2.50 13.28 25.23
CA HIS A 277 -2.47 13.67 23.82
C HIS A 277 -1.17 14.34 23.41
N ASP A 278 -0.79 15.44 24.07
CA ASP A 278 0.40 16.22 23.71
C ASP A 278 1.71 15.46 24.00
N TYR A 279 1.67 14.39 24.81
CA TYR A 279 2.80 13.49 25.04
C TYR A 279 3.10 12.58 23.86
N TRP A 280 2.09 12.27 23.03
CA TRP A 280 2.22 11.35 21.91
C TRP A 280 2.06 12.04 20.56
N PHE A 281 1.27 13.11 20.51
CA PHE A 281 0.85 13.81 19.31
C PHE A 281 1.20 15.30 19.35
N TYR A 282 1.15 15.95 18.19
CA TYR A 282 1.23 17.41 18.13
C TYR A 282 -0.05 18.03 18.68
N HIS A 283 0.08 19.13 19.42
CA HIS A 283 -1.06 19.83 20.02
C HIS A 283 -2.05 20.37 18.96
N GLU A 284 -1.50 20.92 17.87
CA GLU A 284 -2.26 21.28 16.68
C GLU A 284 -1.71 20.49 15.48
N PRO A 285 -2.54 20.15 14.48
CA PRO A 285 -2.06 19.53 13.26
C PRO A 285 -1.05 20.43 12.54
N LYS A 286 -0.04 19.82 11.89
CA LYS A 286 0.98 20.57 11.16
C LYS A 286 0.40 21.25 9.93
N ASP A 287 -0.59 20.61 9.31
CA ASP A 287 -1.36 21.12 8.18
C ASP A 287 -2.86 20.96 8.45
N ARG A 288 -3.58 22.07 8.55
CA ARG A 288 -5.03 22.05 8.82
C ARG A 288 -5.86 21.63 7.61
N VAL A 289 -5.30 21.64 6.40
CA VAL A 289 -5.98 21.20 5.17
C VAL A 289 -5.82 19.70 4.96
N TYR A 290 -4.64 19.17 5.26
CA TYR A 290 -4.30 17.76 5.11
C TYR A 290 -4.10 17.09 6.48
N CYS A 291 -5.18 17.00 7.25
CA CYS A 291 -5.22 16.34 8.56
C CYS A 291 -6.28 15.23 8.55
N TRP A 292 -5.86 14.01 8.87
CA TRP A 292 -6.72 12.82 8.92
C TRP A 292 -6.91 12.28 10.34
N GLY A 293 -6.36 12.95 11.34
CA GLY A 293 -6.41 12.59 12.76
C GLY A 293 -5.16 13.06 13.51
N PRO A 294 -5.01 12.69 14.80
CA PRO A 294 -3.85 13.05 15.59
C PRO A 294 -2.53 12.62 14.94
N GLU A 295 -1.62 13.57 14.76
CA GLU A 295 -0.31 13.35 14.14
C GLU A 295 0.75 13.02 15.20
N TRP A 296 1.51 11.95 14.99
CA TRP A 296 2.56 11.51 15.93
C TRP A 296 3.66 12.56 16.11
N ASN A 297 3.98 12.89 17.37
CA ASN A 297 5.06 13.81 17.71
C ASN A 297 6.41 13.10 17.82
N TYR A 298 7.00 12.80 16.65
CA TYR A 298 8.34 12.24 16.56
C TYR A 298 9.45 13.19 17.03
N GLY A 299 9.14 14.48 17.27
CA GLY A 299 10.05 15.48 17.81
C GLY A 299 10.07 15.56 19.34
N ARG A 300 9.21 14.83 20.04
CA ARG A 300 9.16 14.84 21.51
C ARG A 300 10.18 13.86 22.09
N TYR A 301 11.09 14.38 22.90
CA TYR A 301 11.98 13.60 23.75
C TYR A 301 11.66 13.83 25.21
N ASP A 302 11.52 12.74 25.96
CA ASP A 302 11.37 12.77 27.40
C ASP A 302 12.73 12.58 28.06
N GLU A 303 13.28 13.65 28.65
CA GLU A 303 14.59 13.61 29.30
C GLU A 303 14.61 12.75 30.57
N LYS A 304 13.48 12.67 31.30
CA LYS A 304 13.41 11.92 32.57
C LYS A 304 13.54 10.42 32.31
N TYR A 305 12.82 9.92 31.31
CA TYR A 305 12.81 8.48 30.97
C TYR A 305 13.69 8.14 29.77
N GLN A 306 14.38 9.14 29.21
CA GLN A 306 15.31 9.01 28.08
C GLN A 306 14.70 8.33 26.86
N VAL A 307 13.47 8.72 26.51
CA VAL A 307 12.69 8.06 25.46
C VAL A 307 12.09 9.07 24.49
N TRP A 308 12.05 8.68 23.22
CA TRP A 308 11.21 9.31 22.20
C TRP A 308 9.91 8.50 22.14
N PRO A 309 8.85 8.88 22.87
CA PRO A 309 7.70 7.99 23.10
C PRO A 309 7.04 7.52 21.80
N ALA A 310 6.68 8.44 20.90
CA ALA A 310 6.10 8.10 19.60
C ALA A 310 7.04 7.23 18.76
N ARG A 311 8.34 7.58 18.69
CA ARG A 311 9.33 6.78 17.92
C ARG A 311 9.44 5.36 18.47
N LYS A 312 9.47 5.19 19.79
CA LYS A 312 9.55 3.87 20.44
C LYS A 312 8.32 3.03 20.10
N TYR A 313 7.12 3.55 20.31
CA TYR A 313 5.88 2.80 20.08
C TYR A 313 5.74 2.34 18.63
N ILE A 314 5.99 3.25 17.67
CA ILE A 314 5.90 2.92 16.24
C ILE A 314 7.00 1.93 15.82
N SER A 315 8.21 2.09 16.34
CA SER A 315 9.29 1.12 16.13
C SER A 315 8.92 -0.27 16.66
N ASP A 316 8.30 -0.34 17.83
CA ASP A 316 7.88 -1.62 18.43
C ASP A 316 6.75 -2.27 17.63
N SER A 317 5.79 -1.50 17.10
CA SER A 317 4.78 -1.99 16.15
C SER A 317 5.42 -2.60 14.91
N ILE A 318 6.35 -1.89 14.25
CA ILE A 318 7.07 -2.39 13.08
C ILE A 318 7.84 -3.68 13.40
N ARG A 319 8.62 -3.66 14.48
CA ARG A 319 9.38 -4.82 14.95
C ARG A 319 8.48 -6.03 15.20
N TYR A 320 7.32 -5.81 15.81
CA TYR A 320 6.33 -6.85 16.05
C TYR A 320 5.87 -7.49 14.74
N PHE A 321 5.51 -6.72 13.71
CA PHE A 321 5.09 -7.29 12.43
C PHE A 321 6.21 -8.06 11.72
N ILE A 322 7.45 -7.58 11.76
CA ILE A 322 8.60 -8.31 11.17
C ILE A 322 8.90 -9.59 11.96
N SER A 323 8.81 -9.55 13.28
CA SER A 323 9.19 -10.68 14.14
C SER A 323 8.11 -11.75 14.22
N GLU A 324 6.85 -11.35 14.31
CA GLU A 324 5.70 -12.25 14.52
C GLU A 324 5.07 -12.71 13.19
N PHE A 325 4.97 -11.80 12.22
CA PHE A 325 4.30 -12.03 10.93
C PHE A 325 5.26 -12.15 9.74
N HIS A 326 6.56 -11.93 9.94
CA HIS A 326 7.59 -12.21 8.95
C HIS A 326 7.44 -11.36 7.67
N THR A 327 6.98 -10.11 7.81
CA THR A 327 6.83 -9.20 6.67
C THR A 327 8.18 -8.87 6.02
N ASP A 328 8.17 -8.66 4.70
CA ASP A 328 9.36 -8.52 3.85
C ASP A 328 9.60 -7.09 3.38
N GLY A 329 8.75 -6.16 3.80
CA GLY A 329 8.86 -4.75 3.43
C GLY A 329 7.77 -3.92 4.07
N ILE A 330 7.95 -2.60 3.96
CA ILE A 330 6.99 -1.59 4.41
C ILE A 330 6.82 -0.56 3.30
N ARG A 331 5.56 -0.25 2.98
CA ARG A 331 5.20 0.98 2.27
C ARG A 331 4.83 2.04 3.30
N PHE A 332 5.49 3.20 3.26
CA PHE A 332 5.22 4.31 4.15
C PHE A 332 4.20 5.24 3.52
N ASP A 333 3.00 5.21 4.08
CA ASP A 333 1.88 6.07 3.72
C ASP A 333 2.13 7.54 4.05
N ALA A 334 1.79 8.42 3.11
CA ALA A 334 1.98 9.86 3.20
C ALA A 334 3.31 10.21 3.87
N ALA A 335 4.42 9.65 3.36
CA ALA A 335 5.73 9.73 4.00
C ALA A 335 6.22 11.18 4.17
N THR A 336 5.73 12.10 3.33
CA THR A 336 5.95 13.55 3.46
C THR A 336 5.32 14.14 4.72
N GLN A 337 4.22 13.59 5.23
CA GLN A 337 3.53 14.06 6.44
C GLN A 337 4.20 13.61 7.75
N ILE A 338 4.89 12.46 7.71
CA ILE A 338 5.78 12.06 8.80
C ILE A 338 6.83 13.15 9.05
N ASN A 339 7.39 13.71 7.96
CA ASN A 339 8.32 14.84 7.93
C ASN A 339 9.44 14.74 9.00
N ASN A 340 10.03 13.55 9.14
CA ASN A 340 11.10 13.28 10.09
C ASN A 340 12.09 12.27 9.51
N GLU A 341 13.10 12.78 8.80
CA GLU A 341 14.10 11.97 8.09
C GLU A 341 14.94 11.10 9.05
N GLU A 342 15.28 11.62 10.24
CA GLU A 342 16.03 10.89 11.25
C GLU A 342 15.25 9.64 11.71
N PHE A 343 13.97 9.83 12.03
CA PHE A 343 13.08 8.74 12.43
C PHE A 343 12.90 7.72 11.30
N LEU A 344 12.57 8.17 10.09
CA LEU A 344 12.42 7.29 8.92
C LEU A 344 13.70 6.48 8.65
N THR A 345 14.87 7.11 8.78
CA THR A 345 16.16 6.42 8.58
C THR A 345 16.38 5.37 9.67
N ALA A 346 16.11 5.72 10.92
CA ALA A 346 16.27 4.83 12.06
C ALA A 346 15.35 3.60 11.97
N ILE A 347 14.07 3.78 11.61
CA ILE A 347 13.14 2.64 11.48
C ILE A 347 13.47 1.77 10.26
N ALA A 348 13.92 2.36 9.15
CA ALA A 348 14.33 1.58 7.98
C ALA A 348 15.58 0.73 8.31
N GLN A 349 16.56 1.31 9.01
CA GLN A 349 17.73 0.57 9.49
C GLN A 349 17.32 -0.56 10.46
N GLN A 350 16.50 -0.24 11.46
CA GLN A 350 15.98 -1.21 12.42
C GLN A 350 15.26 -2.36 11.72
N SER A 351 14.39 -2.06 10.75
CA SER A 351 13.63 -3.07 10.02
C SER A 351 14.55 -4.01 9.25
N ARG A 352 15.57 -3.47 8.58
CA ARG A 352 16.61 -4.27 7.90
C ARG A 352 17.45 -5.09 8.87
N GLU A 353 17.72 -4.60 10.08
CA GLU A 353 18.38 -5.37 11.16
C GLU A 353 17.53 -6.54 11.62
N GLN A 354 16.23 -6.31 11.87
CA GLN A 354 15.31 -7.38 12.26
C GLN A 354 15.15 -8.43 11.15
N ALA A 355 15.05 -8.00 9.90
CA ALA A 355 14.98 -8.92 8.76
C ALA A 355 16.30 -9.71 8.56
N ARG A 356 17.46 -9.11 8.88
CA ARG A 356 18.76 -9.80 8.88
C ARG A 356 18.80 -10.93 9.88
N ASP A 357 18.33 -10.70 11.10
CA ASP A 357 18.33 -11.71 12.16
C ASP A 357 17.51 -12.96 11.80
N ARG A 358 16.59 -12.83 10.84
CA ARG A 358 15.75 -13.93 10.33
C ARG A 358 16.33 -14.69 9.13
N GLY A 359 17.41 -14.19 8.53
CA GLY A 359 18.07 -14.84 7.38
C GLY A 359 17.60 -14.41 5.99
N TYR A 360 16.67 -13.46 5.86
CA TYR A 360 16.16 -13.02 4.55
C TYR A 360 16.81 -11.74 3.98
N ALA A 361 17.72 -11.11 4.74
CA ALA A 361 18.45 -9.95 4.22
C ALA A 361 19.40 -10.34 3.08
N PRO A 362 19.48 -9.56 1.99
CA PRO A 362 19.17 -8.12 1.91
C PRO A 362 17.73 -7.75 1.50
N ASN A 363 16.78 -8.69 1.50
CA ASN A 363 15.47 -8.50 0.85
C ASN A 363 14.40 -7.85 1.73
N PHE A 364 14.73 -6.86 2.57
CA PHE A 364 13.70 -6.02 3.20
C PHE A 364 13.54 -4.74 2.37
N PHE A 365 12.32 -4.43 1.93
CA PHE A 365 12.06 -3.31 1.02
C PHE A 365 11.26 -2.20 1.69
N CYS A 366 11.83 -1.01 1.74
CA CYS A 366 11.16 0.20 2.17
C CYS A 366 10.76 1.04 0.95
N VAL A 367 9.47 1.27 0.75
CA VAL A 367 8.95 2.16 -0.29
C VAL A 367 8.15 3.29 0.34
N GLY A 368 8.21 4.50 -0.21
CA GLY A 368 7.46 5.64 0.30
C GLY A 368 6.48 6.20 -0.72
N GLU A 369 5.29 6.57 -0.27
CA GLU A 369 4.48 7.58 -0.95
C GLU A 369 5.02 8.95 -0.57
N TYR A 370 5.92 9.47 -1.40
CA TYR A 370 6.63 10.72 -1.14
C TYR A 370 6.29 11.75 -2.21
N LEU A 371 5.13 12.39 -2.06
CA LEU A 371 4.57 13.29 -3.08
C LEU A 371 4.63 14.78 -2.63
N PRO A 372 5.13 15.70 -3.48
CA PRO A 372 5.78 15.45 -4.77
C PRO A 372 7.18 14.84 -4.60
N ASP A 373 7.64 14.10 -5.60
CA ASP A 373 8.91 13.36 -5.61
C ASP A 373 10.10 14.23 -5.15
N LYS A 374 10.76 13.84 -4.05
CA LYS A 374 12.06 14.41 -3.62
C LYS A 374 13.13 13.33 -3.50
N ILE A 375 13.66 12.95 -4.65
CA ILE A 375 14.63 11.87 -4.82
C ILE A 375 15.87 12.07 -3.92
N GLU A 376 16.41 13.28 -3.86
CA GLU A 376 17.73 13.52 -3.25
C GLU A 376 17.75 13.34 -1.73
N SER A 377 16.69 13.70 -1.01
CA SER A 377 16.66 13.62 0.47
C SER A 377 16.27 12.24 1.00
N VAL A 378 15.48 11.48 0.22
CA VAL A 378 14.88 10.21 0.67
C VAL A 378 15.71 9.00 0.26
N MET A 379 16.42 9.07 -0.87
CA MET A 379 17.10 7.93 -1.51
C MET A 379 18.63 8.02 -1.47
N SER A 380 19.22 9.18 -1.17
CA SER A 380 20.69 9.35 -1.22
C SER A 380 21.39 8.85 0.05
N ASN A 381 22.61 8.29 -0.09
CA ASN A 381 23.55 7.99 1.00
C ASN A 381 22.98 7.13 2.16
N GLY A 382 22.19 6.10 1.86
CA GLY A 382 21.59 5.26 2.89
C GLY A 382 20.35 5.90 3.53
N GLY A 383 19.63 6.71 2.75
CA GLY A 383 18.34 7.28 3.13
C GLY A 383 17.28 6.22 3.50
N PRO A 384 16.14 6.67 4.04
CA PRO A 384 15.15 5.79 4.63
C PRO A 384 14.49 4.82 3.65
N MET A 385 14.37 5.18 2.37
CA MET A 385 13.65 4.37 1.39
C MET A 385 14.58 3.72 0.37
N ASP A 386 14.17 2.55 -0.12
CA ASP A 386 14.75 1.88 -1.28
C ASP A 386 14.02 2.27 -2.57
N SER A 387 12.79 2.81 -2.48
CA SER A 387 11.98 3.24 -3.61
C SER A 387 10.94 4.29 -3.23
N ILE A 388 10.39 5.00 -4.22
CA ILE A 388 9.19 5.82 -4.08
C ILE A 388 8.18 5.55 -5.19
N TRP A 389 6.91 5.84 -4.92
CA TRP A 389 5.83 5.79 -5.91
C TRP A 389 6.03 6.83 -7.02
N HIS A 390 5.79 6.43 -8.27
CA HIS A 390 6.01 7.28 -9.45
C HIS A 390 4.71 7.90 -9.97
N ASP A 391 4.16 8.86 -9.23
CA ASP A 391 2.86 9.47 -9.53
C ASP A 391 2.82 10.21 -10.87
N SER A 392 3.97 10.75 -11.29
CA SER A 392 4.11 11.38 -12.60
C SER A 392 3.76 10.43 -13.76
N LEU A 393 4.10 9.14 -13.66
CA LEU A 393 3.78 8.17 -14.70
C LEU A 393 2.28 7.93 -14.82
N TYR A 394 1.56 7.85 -13.68
CA TYR A 394 0.11 7.76 -13.66
C TYR A 394 -0.52 8.94 -14.41
N TRP A 395 -0.20 10.19 -14.03
CA TRP A 395 -0.80 11.37 -14.64
C TRP A 395 -0.52 11.47 -16.15
N LYS A 396 0.70 11.13 -16.58
CA LYS A 396 1.06 11.16 -18.00
C LYS A 396 0.46 10.03 -18.81
N LEU A 397 0.30 8.84 -18.23
CA LEU A 397 -0.48 7.78 -18.86
C LEU A 397 -1.95 8.16 -18.96
N ARG A 398 -2.54 8.69 -17.89
CA ARG A 398 -3.94 9.15 -17.89
C ARG A 398 -4.20 10.18 -18.98
N GLU A 399 -3.38 11.23 -19.05
CA GLU A 399 -3.45 12.26 -20.11
C GLU A 399 -3.43 11.63 -21.52
N ALA A 400 -2.48 10.73 -21.77
CA ALA A 400 -2.28 10.11 -23.08
C ALA A 400 -3.38 9.09 -23.43
N ILE A 401 -3.80 8.27 -22.47
CA ILE A 401 -4.70 7.13 -22.68
C ILE A 401 -6.17 7.55 -22.66
N VAL A 402 -6.55 8.43 -21.73
CA VAL A 402 -7.94 8.86 -21.51
C VAL A 402 -8.28 10.09 -22.35
N PHE A 403 -7.34 11.02 -22.52
CA PHE A 403 -7.63 12.32 -23.17
C PHE A 403 -6.94 12.50 -24.53
N ASP A 404 -6.17 11.53 -25.01
CA ASP A 404 -5.34 11.62 -26.22
C ASP A 404 -4.38 12.83 -26.20
N VAL A 405 -3.98 13.30 -25.01
CA VAL A 405 -3.05 14.42 -24.83
C VAL A 405 -1.63 13.88 -24.78
N LEU A 406 -0.90 14.06 -25.88
CA LEU A 406 0.48 13.58 -26.00
C LEU A 406 1.48 14.72 -25.83
N ASN A 407 2.26 14.67 -24.74
CA ASN A 407 3.45 15.48 -24.57
C ASN A 407 4.69 14.57 -24.63
N TRP A 408 5.41 14.61 -25.75
CA TRP A 408 6.54 13.73 -26.02
C TRP A 408 7.66 13.83 -24.99
N GLU A 409 8.02 15.05 -24.56
CA GLU A 409 9.08 15.23 -23.58
C GLU A 409 8.68 14.71 -22.20
N GLU A 410 7.44 14.92 -21.78
CA GLU A 410 6.94 14.39 -20.50
C GLU A 410 6.78 12.86 -20.53
N LEU A 411 6.31 12.29 -21.64
CA LEU A 411 6.28 10.85 -21.82
C LEU A 411 7.70 10.26 -21.74
N LYS A 412 8.68 10.90 -22.38
CA LYS A 412 10.08 10.48 -22.28
C LYS A 412 10.63 10.59 -20.87
N ASN A 413 10.23 11.61 -20.10
CA ASN A 413 10.61 11.75 -18.70
C ASN A 413 10.12 10.57 -17.86
N VAL A 414 8.86 10.14 -18.03
CA VAL A 414 8.30 9.02 -17.24
C VAL A 414 8.71 7.63 -17.75
N ILE A 415 9.04 7.50 -19.05
CA ILE A 415 9.63 6.26 -19.60
C ILE A 415 11.04 6.03 -19.05
N ASP A 416 11.83 7.11 -18.96
CA ASP A 416 13.21 7.09 -18.51
C ASP A 416 13.40 7.95 -17.26
N GLY A 417 13.12 7.35 -16.10
CA GLY A 417 13.22 8.03 -14.79
C GLY A 417 14.59 8.67 -14.52
N ARG A 418 15.65 8.29 -15.22
CA ARG A 418 16.96 8.98 -15.11
C ARG A 418 16.86 10.46 -15.51
N ARG A 419 15.93 10.80 -16.40
CA ARG A 419 15.64 12.19 -16.81
C ARG A 419 15.00 13.01 -15.69
N GLN A 420 14.38 12.35 -14.71
CA GLN A 420 13.81 12.98 -13.50
C GLN A 420 14.79 12.97 -12.32
N GLY A 421 15.95 12.31 -12.45
CA GLY A 421 16.99 12.26 -11.43
C GLY A 421 17.16 10.92 -10.71
N TYR A 422 16.35 9.91 -11.05
CA TYR A 422 16.47 8.55 -10.50
C TYR A 422 17.76 7.87 -10.99
N LYS A 423 18.49 7.23 -10.07
CA LYS A 423 19.85 6.71 -10.35
C LYS A 423 19.87 5.19 -10.54
N ASN A 424 18.96 4.47 -9.87
CA ASN A 424 18.83 3.02 -9.95
C ASN A 424 17.41 2.61 -10.32
N ILE A 425 17.26 1.42 -10.92
CA ILE A 425 15.95 0.91 -11.34
C ILE A 425 15.00 0.72 -10.14
N ILE A 426 15.56 0.45 -8.96
CA ILE A 426 14.80 0.26 -7.73
C ILE A 426 14.26 1.57 -7.15
N ASP A 427 14.78 2.73 -7.59
CA ASP A 427 14.45 4.00 -6.94
C ASP A 427 12.97 4.40 -7.12
N ILE A 428 12.27 3.78 -8.08
CA ILE A 428 10.85 4.06 -8.38
C ILE A 428 10.00 2.82 -8.59
N VAL A 429 8.74 2.93 -8.18
CA VAL A 429 7.67 1.98 -8.49
C VAL A 429 6.68 2.62 -9.45
N ASN A 430 6.62 2.10 -10.68
CA ASN A 430 5.68 2.53 -11.70
C ASN A 430 4.33 1.83 -11.52
N TYR A 431 3.25 2.59 -11.63
CA TYR A 431 1.87 2.09 -11.65
C TYR A 431 1.03 2.94 -12.63
N GLN A 432 0.06 2.31 -13.28
CA GLN A 432 -0.93 3.00 -14.12
C GLN A 432 -2.22 3.35 -13.35
N ALA A 433 -2.38 2.79 -12.14
CA ALA A 433 -3.36 3.14 -11.12
C ALA A 433 -2.92 2.50 -9.79
N ASN A 434 -3.46 2.98 -8.68
CA ASN A 434 -3.32 2.44 -7.34
C ASN A 434 -4.63 2.67 -6.59
N HIS A 435 -4.72 2.30 -5.31
CA HIS A 435 -5.94 2.56 -4.54
C HIS A 435 -6.34 4.05 -4.41
N ASP A 436 -5.42 5.00 -4.57
CA ASP A 436 -5.69 6.46 -4.56
C ASP A 436 -6.27 6.98 -5.87
N HIS A 437 -6.11 6.24 -6.96
CA HIS A 437 -6.60 6.57 -8.29
C HIS A 437 -7.69 5.60 -8.76
N ASP A 438 -8.52 6.02 -9.71
CA ASP A 438 -9.43 5.07 -10.38
C ASP A 438 -8.63 4.24 -11.39
N ARG A 439 -9.04 2.98 -11.64
CA ARG A 439 -8.45 2.18 -12.72
C ARG A 439 -8.70 2.89 -14.05
N LEU A 440 -7.72 2.90 -14.94
CA LEU A 440 -7.85 3.55 -16.25
C LEU A 440 -9.07 3.08 -17.06
N LEU A 441 -9.50 1.81 -16.89
CA LEU A 441 -10.72 1.30 -17.54
C LEU A 441 -11.98 2.07 -17.08
N ILE A 442 -12.07 2.40 -15.79
CA ILE A 442 -13.16 3.21 -15.23
C ILE A 442 -13.10 4.62 -15.77
N GLU A 443 -11.91 5.22 -15.78
CA GLU A 443 -11.73 6.58 -16.29
C GLU A 443 -12.11 6.70 -17.77
N LEU A 444 -11.75 5.71 -18.59
CA LEU A 444 -12.20 5.63 -19.99
C LEU A 444 -13.74 5.56 -20.09
N GLY A 445 -14.39 4.83 -19.19
CA GLY A 445 -15.85 4.80 -19.12
C GLY A 445 -16.47 6.15 -18.73
N LYS A 446 -15.91 6.82 -17.71
CA LYS A 446 -16.40 8.10 -17.19
C LYS A 446 -16.18 9.24 -18.20
N GLU A 447 -14.96 9.34 -18.73
CA GLU A 447 -14.50 10.50 -19.51
C GLU A 447 -14.73 10.32 -21.02
N ARG A 448 -14.66 9.07 -21.52
CA ARG A 448 -14.82 8.77 -22.95
C ARG A 448 -16.06 7.96 -23.31
N GLN A 449 -16.77 7.42 -22.32
CA GLN A 449 -17.95 6.57 -22.53
C GLN A 449 -17.64 5.31 -23.35
N ILE A 450 -16.43 4.75 -23.19
CA ILE A 450 -16.03 3.48 -23.81
C ILE A 450 -15.73 2.42 -22.75
N PHE A 451 -16.17 1.19 -23.02
CA PHE A 451 -15.94 0.02 -22.18
C PHE A 451 -15.77 -1.26 -23.05
N ASP A 452 -15.46 -1.06 -24.33
CA ASP A 452 -15.39 -2.09 -25.36
C ASP A 452 -13.93 -2.43 -25.73
N ALA A 453 -13.73 -3.07 -26.89
CA ALA A 453 -12.41 -3.44 -27.36
C ALA A 453 -11.41 -2.27 -27.45
N ASP A 454 -11.86 -1.02 -27.69
CA ASP A 454 -10.96 0.14 -27.67
C ASP A 454 -10.46 0.44 -26.27
N ALA A 455 -11.36 0.41 -25.28
CA ALA A 455 -10.99 0.62 -23.88
C ALA A 455 -9.96 -0.42 -23.40
N PHE A 456 -10.19 -1.69 -23.75
CA PHE A 456 -9.25 -2.77 -23.42
C PHE A 456 -7.90 -2.65 -24.17
N ARG A 457 -7.87 -2.23 -25.43
CA ARG A 457 -6.61 -1.95 -26.15
C ARG A 457 -5.79 -0.88 -25.43
N ARG A 458 -6.44 0.22 -25.04
CA ARG A 458 -5.85 1.35 -24.32
C ARG A 458 -5.25 0.96 -22.97
N VAL A 459 -5.97 0.21 -22.13
CA VAL A 459 -5.41 -0.23 -20.83
C VAL A 459 -4.32 -1.29 -20.99
N ARG A 460 -4.37 -2.15 -22.01
CA ARG A 460 -3.26 -3.06 -22.34
C ARG A 460 -2.02 -2.28 -22.75
N MET A 461 -2.20 -1.24 -23.57
CA MET A 461 -1.12 -0.34 -23.97
C MET A 461 -0.47 0.34 -22.76
N ALA A 462 -1.28 0.87 -21.83
CA ALA A 462 -0.80 1.48 -20.59
C ALA A 462 0.00 0.51 -19.72
N PHE A 463 -0.48 -0.74 -19.56
CA PHE A 463 0.20 -1.75 -18.77
C PHE A 463 1.56 -2.16 -19.35
N ALA A 464 1.62 -2.40 -20.66
CA ALA A 464 2.87 -2.74 -21.32
C ALA A 464 3.84 -1.55 -21.39
N PHE A 465 3.34 -0.31 -21.49
CA PHE A 465 4.15 0.89 -21.31
C PHE A 465 4.80 0.90 -19.93
N GLN A 466 4.00 0.75 -18.86
CA GLN A 466 4.48 0.69 -17.48
C GLN A 466 5.56 -0.41 -17.29
N ALA A 467 5.29 -1.62 -17.78
CA ALA A 467 6.19 -2.76 -17.62
C ALA A 467 7.52 -2.64 -18.39
N THR A 468 7.57 -1.79 -19.42
CA THR A 468 8.76 -1.58 -20.27
C THR A 468 9.47 -0.25 -20.05
N SER A 469 8.95 0.59 -19.15
CA SER A 469 9.62 1.79 -18.63
C SER A 469 10.74 1.44 -17.63
N TYR A 470 11.58 2.43 -17.34
CA TYR A 470 12.57 2.38 -16.27
C TYR A 470 11.86 2.39 -14.91
N GLY A 471 12.24 1.51 -13.97
CA GLY A 471 11.59 1.40 -12.66
C GLY A 471 11.10 0.00 -12.33
N LEU A 472 10.70 -0.25 -11.08
CA LEU A 472 9.89 -1.39 -10.66
C LEU A 472 8.44 -1.22 -11.14
N MET A 473 7.62 -2.27 -11.03
CA MET A 473 6.21 -2.19 -11.41
C MET A 473 5.29 -2.66 -10.28
N MET A 474 4.16 -1.98 -10.15
CA MET A 474 3.05 -2.33 -9.26
C MET A 474 1.75 -2.41 -10.04
N ILE A 475 0.93 -3.40 -9.70
CA ILE A 475 -0.40 -3.64 -10.27
C ILE A 475 -1.39 -3.48 -9.13
N TRP A 476 -2.44 -2.71 -9.33
CA TRP A 476 -3.52 -2.65 -8.36
C TRP A 476 -4.56 -3.72 -8.69
N MET A 477 -5.07 -4.38 -7.65
CA MET A 477 -6.00 -5.49 -7.82
C MET A 477 -7.18 -5.13 -8.75
N GLY A 478 -7.52 -6.04 -9.66
CA GLY A 478 -8.67 -5.88 -10.56
C GLY A 478 -8.33 -5.30 -11.93
N GLU A 479 -7.18 -4.63 -12.10
CA GLU A 479 -6.75 -4.09 -13.40
C GLU A 479 -6.58 -5.19 -14.46
N GLU A 480 -5.97 -6.31 -14.05
CA GLU A 480 -5.63 -7.45 -14.88
C GLU A 480 -6.86 -8.26 -15.33
N ILE A 481 -7.97 -8.15 -14.60
CA ILE A 481 -9.24 -8.82 -14.96
C ILE A 481 -10.24 -7.85 -15.61
N GLY A 482 -9.90 -6.56 -15.74
CA GLY A 482 -10.80 -5.54 -16.27
C GLY A 482 -11.99 -5.25 -15.35
N GLU A 483 -11.73 -5.11 -14.04
CA GLU A 483 -12.74 -4.72 -13.06
C GLU A 483 -13.38 -3.36 -13.45
N TYR A 484 -14.71 -3.35 -13.44
CA TYR A 484 -15.54 -2.25 -13.91
C TYR A 484 -16.23 -1.48 -12.77
N LYS A 485 -16.12 -1.97 -11.54
CA LYS A 485 -16.62 -1.25 -10.36
C LYS A 485 -15.64 -0.16 -9.95
N GLU A 486 -16.21 1.02 -9.70
CA GLU A 486 -15.50 2.13 -9.07
C GLU A 486 -15.02 1.74 -7.67
N LYS A 487 -13.92 2.35 -7.24
CA LYS A 487 -13.50 2.21 -5.86
C LYS A 487 -14.45 2.97 -4.94
N THR A 488 -14.62 2.45 -3.74
CA THR A 488 -15.36 3.14 -2.68
C THR A 488 -14.66 2.90 -1.35
N PRO A 489 -14.71 3.87 -0.42
CA PRO A 489 -14.33 3.62 0.97
C PRO A 489 -15.18 2.53 1.64
N GLY A 490 -16.34 2.22 1.07
CA GLY A 490 -17.17 1.07 1.43
C GLY A 490 -16.69 -0.23 0.79
N VAL A 491 -17.58 -1.23 0.72
CA VAL A 491 -17.26 -2.52 0.10
C VAL A 491 -17.30 -2.42 -1.43
N ALA A 492 -16.20 -2.76 -2.08
CA ALA A 492 -16.01 -2.85 -3.53
C ALA A 492 -15.36 -4.18 -3.93
N LYS A 493 -15.94 -5.31 -3.52
CA LYS A 493 -15.37 -6.65 -3.79
C LYS A 493 -15.09 -6.86 -5.27
N LEU A 494 -13.97 -7.48 -5.63
CA LEU A 494 -13.67 -7.84 -7.02
C LEU A 494 -14.71 -8.82 -7.59
N ASP A 495 -15.10 -8.62 -8.85
CA ASP A 495 -15.94 -9.55 -9.59
C ASP A 495 -15.10 -10.67 -10.23
N TRP A 496 -14.88 -11.74 -9.48
CA TRP A 496 -14.15 -12.91 -9.97
C TRP A 496 -14.85 -13.63 -11.13
N SER A 497 -16.16 -13.42 -11.32
CA SER A 497 -16.88 -14.02 -12.46
C SER A 497 -16.41 -13.47 -13.81
N LEU A 498 -15.67 -12.35 -13.83
CA LEU A 498 -15.05 -11.79 -15.03
C LEU A 498 -14.02 -12.73 -15.66
N ILE A 499 -13.43 -13.66 -14.91
CA ILE A 499 -12.42 -14.59 -15.42
C ILE A 499 -12.80 -16.07 -15.27
N GLU A 500 -13.98 -16.36 -14.73
CA GLU A 500 -14.51 -17.73 -14.66
C GLU A 500 -14.93 -18.25 -16.03
N ASP A 501 -14.91 -19.57 -16.21
CA ASP A 501 -15.40 -20.17 -17.45
C ASP A 501 -16.93 -20.02 -17.56
N ARG A 502 -17.37 -19.48 -18.70
CA ARG A 502 -18.78 -19.27 -19.03
C ARG A 502 -19.13 -19.95 -20.36
N GLU A 503 -20.28 -20.60 -20.43
CA GLU A 503 -20.76 -21.29 -21.64
C GLU A 503 -20.95 -20.33 -22.83
N ASP A 504 -21.35 -19.08 -22.56
CA ASP A 504 -21.59 -18.06 -23.58
C ASP A 504 -20.33 -17.29 -24.01
N ASN A 505 -19.21 -17.51 -23.33
CA ASN A 505 -17.94 -16.80 -23.51
C ASN A 505 -18.07 -15.26 -23.48
N SER A 506 -19.07 -14.72 -22.78
CA SER A 506 -19.34 -13.28 -22.68
C SER A 506 -18.19 -12.47 -22.07
N ASN A 507 -17.31 -13.13 -21.31
CA ASN A 507 -16.16 -12.55 -20.64
C ASN A 507 -14.81 -12.84 -21.34
N ALA A 508 -14.83 -13.18 -22.63
CA ALA A 508 -13.61 -13.49 -23.39
C ALA A 508 -12.56 -12.37 -23.29
N ILE A 509 -13.00 -11.12 -23.37
CA ILE A 509 -12.11 -9.95 -23.35
C ILE A 509 -11.38 -9.78 -22.01
N ASN A 510 -12.02 -10.14 -20.90
CA ASN A 510 -11.43 -10.13 -19.55
C ASN A 510 -10.41 -11.27 -19.39
N LYS A 511 -10.69 -12.46 -19.92
CA LYS A 511 -9.72 -13.57 -19.93
C LYS A 511 -8.51 -13.26 -20.82
N GLU A 512 -8.73 -12.63 -21.97
CA GLU A 512 -7.66 -12.12 -22.83
C GLU A 512 -6.84 -11.01 -22.15
N GLN A 513 -7.50 -10.14 -21.36
CA GLN A 513 -6.83 -9.12 -20.55
C GLN A 513 -5.89 -9.78 -19.53
N LEU A 514 -6.39 -10.76 -18.78
CA LEU A 514 -5.60 -11.48 -17.79
C LEU A 514 -4.41 -12.19 -18.46
N GLN A 515 -4.62 -12.83 -19.61
CA GLN A 515 -3.55 -13.48 -20.35
C GLN A 515 -2.52 -12.46 -20.86
N TYR A 516 -2.95 -11.29 -21.33
CA TYR A 516 -2.06 -10.21 -21.73
C TYR A 516 -1.18 -9.75 -20.55
N TYR A 517 -1.76 -9.62 -19.36
CA TYR A 517 -1.01 -9.23 -18.17
C TYR A 517 0.02 -10.29 -17.79
N LYS A 518 -0.36 -11.57 -17.79
CA LYS A 518 0.54 -12.73 -17.58
C LYS A 518 1.71 -12.70 -18.59
N ASP A 519 1.43 -12.45 -19.86
CA ASP A 519 2.45 -12.44 -20.92
C ASP A 519 3.45 -11.28 -20.76
N VAL A 520 2.98 -10.08 -20.41
CA VAL A 520 3.83 -8.90 -20.16
C VAL A 520 4.66 -9.07 -18.87
N ILE A 521 4.08 -9.60 -17.80
CA ILE A 521 4.79 -9.93 -16.56
C ILE A 521 5.89 -10.96 -16.85
N GLN A 522 5.56 -12.01 -17.60
CA GLN A 522 6.54 -13.03 -17.98
C GLN A 522 7.69 -12.44 -18.83
N LEU A 523 7.38 -11.56 -19.79
CA LEU A 523 8.40 -10.85 -20.57
C LEU A 523 9.40 -10.14 -19.65
N ARG A 524 8.89 -9.37 -18.68
CA ARG A 524 9.71 -8.59 -17.75
C ARG A 524 10.57 -9.48 -16.86
N LYS A 525 10.03 -10.60 -16.38
CA LYS A 525 10.78 -11.59 -15.58
C LYS A 525 11.89 -12.25 -16.36
N LEU A 526 11.62 -12.64 -17.61
CA LEU A 526 12.55 -13.41 -18.43
C LEU A 526 13.58 -12.56 -19.18
N ASN A 527 13.36 -11.26 -19.35
CA ASN A 527 14.24 -10.40 -20.15
C ASN A 527 14.97 -9.36 -19.30
N PRO A 528 16.25 -9.60 -18.95
CA PRO A 528 17.04 -8.69 -18.11
C PRO A 528 17.09 -7.25 -18.61
N ALA A 529 16.96 -7.01 -19.94
CA ALA A 529 16.97 -5.69 -20.54
C ALA A 529 15.95 -4.73 -19.87
N LEU A 530 14.79 -5.24 -19.46
CA LEU A 530 13.73 -4.46 -18.83
C LEU A 530 13.99 -4.14 -17.34
N THR A 531 15.00 -4.79 -16.76
CA THR A 531 15.44 -4.58 -15.36
C THR A 531 16.78 -3.86 -15.25
N THR A 532 17.40 -3.46 -16.37
CA THR A 532 18.61 -2.64 -16.39
C THR A 532 18.31 -1.16 -16.62
N PRO A 533 19.21 -0.23 -16.24
CA PRO A 533 19.02 1.19 -16.50
C PRO A 533 19.20 1.59 -17.98
N ASN A 534 19.56 0.66 -18.85
CA ASN A 534 19.88 0.93 -20.25
C ASN A 534 18.60 1.17 -21.06
N LEU A 535 18.49 2.40 -21.58
CA LEU A 535 17.35 2.86 -22.36
C LEU A 535 17.81 3.95 -23.34
N GLU A 536 17.30 3.90 -24.57
CA GLU A 536 17.48 4.92 -25.61
C GLU A 536 16.19 5.09 -26.43
N PHE A 537 15.79 6.34 -26.71
CA PHE A 537 14.71 6.63 -27.66
C PHE A 537 15.26 6.59 -29.09
N ILE A 538 14.66 5.77 -29.95
CA ILE A 538 15.22 5.48 -31.28
C ILE A 538 14.38 6.05 -32.43
N PHE A 539 13.09 6.29 -32.21
CA PHE A 539 12.17 6.76 -33.23
C PHE A 539 11.03 7.58 -32.64
N GLU A 540 10.74 8.72 -33.26
CA GLU A 540 9.62 9.59 -32.92
C GLU A 540 9.04 10.15 -34.23
N HIS A 541 7.73 10.06 -34.39
CA HIS A 541 7.01 10.70 -35.50
C HIS A 541 5.71 11.31 -34.99
N GLU A 542 5.78 12.59 -34.61
CA GLU A 542 4.70 13.30 -33.91
C GLU A 542 3.38 13.29 -34.69
N ASN A 543 3.42 13.50 -36.01
CA ASN A 543 2.22 13.56 -36.85
C ASN A 543 1.47 12.22 -36.93
N ASP A 544 2.20 11.11 -36.88
CA ASP A 544 1.60 9.76 -36.87
C ASP A 544 1.39 9.25 -35.44
N GLN A 545 1.84 10.03 -34.45
CA GLN A 545 1.81 9.70 -33.04
C GLN A 545 2.49 8.36 -32.72
N ILE A 546 3.65 8.10 -33.34
CA ILE A 546 4.44 6.87 -33.16
C ILE A 546 5.73 7.16 -32.38
N MET A 547 5.96 6.42 -31.28
CA MET A 547 7.20 6.47 -30.50
C MET A 547 7.83 5.08 -30.44
N ALA A 548 9.16 4.99 -30.50
CA ALA A 548 9.87 3.77 -30.14
C ALA A 548 11.09 4.04 -29.27
N TRP A 549 11.32 3.14 -28.33
CA TRP A 549 12.52 3.10 -27.51
C TRP A 549 13.11 1.69 -27.45
N TYR A 550 14.34 1.65 -26.98
CA TYR A 550 15.19 0.50 -26.98
C TYR A 550 15.74 0.24 -25.58
N ARG A 551 15.65 -1.00 -25.11
CA ARG A 551 16.19 -1.49 -23.83
C ARG A 551 17.19 -2.61 -24.10
N TRP A 552 18.27 -2.67 -23.35
CA TRP A 552 19.27 -3.74 -23.52
C TRP A 552 20.02 -4.09 -22.25
N ASP A 553 20.44 -5.34 -22.13
CA ASP A 553 21.35 -5.74 -21.06
C ASP A 553 22.81 -5.76 -21.56
N THR A 554 23.73 -5.25 -20.75
CA THR A 554 25.19 -5.31 -20.96
C THR A 554 25.92 -6.12 -19.89
N THR A 555 25.20 -6.60 -18.87
CA THR A 555 25.77 -7.27 -17.69
C THR A 555 26.03 -8.76 -17.92
N THR A 556 25.52 -9.30 -19.03
CA THR A 556 25.85 -10.65 -19.49
C THR A 556 27.12 -10.59 -20.34
N ASP A 557 28.27 -10.94 -19.75
CA ASP A 557 29.60 -11.06 -20.40
C ASP A 557 29.68 -12.12 -21.50
N ASP A 558 28.55 -12.76 -21.84
CA ASP A 558 28.51 -13.79 -22.85
C ASP A 558 28.37 -13.15 -24.23
N ILE A 559 29.50 -12.99 -24.92
CA ILE A 559 29.58 -12.53 -26.32
C ILE A 559 28.76 -13.44 -27.28
N GLN A 560 28.34 -14.62 -26.83
CA GLN A 560 27.42 -15.51 -27.56
C GLN A 560 25.93 -15.27 -27.22
N LYS A 561 25.59 -14.34 -26.33
CA LYS A 561 24.22 -13.98 -25.94
C LYS A 561 23.77 -12.58 -26.41
N PRO A 562 23.61 -12.35 -27.73
CA PRO A 562 23.02 -11.11 -28.26
C PRO A 562 21.54 -10.89 -27.87
N GLU A 563 20.93 -11.84 -27.16
CA GLU A 563 19.50 -12.06 -26.89
C GLU A 563 18.74 -11.08 -25.98
N ASN A 564 19.41 -10.22 -25.21
CA ASN A 564 18.74 -9.35 -24.23
C ASN A 564 18.53 -7.94 -24.78
N ARG A 565 17.79 -7.84 -25.89
CA ARG A 565 17.52 -6.59 -26.60
C ARG A 565 16.03 -6.49 -26.89
N VAL A 566 15.42 -5.40 -26.45
CA VAL A 566 13.98 -5.18 -26.59
C VAL A 566 13.74 -3.84 -27.28
N VAL A 567 13.02 -3.86 -28.39
CA VAL A 567 12.48 -2.64 -29.03
C VAL A 567 10.99 -2.56 -28.73
N ILE A 568 10.56 -1.41 -28.25
CA ILE A 568 9.17 -1.13 -27.90
C ILE A 568 8.68 -0.04 -28.86
N VAL A 569 7.52 -0.25 -29.47
CA VAL A 569 6.91 0.68 -30.43
C VAL A 569 5.45 0.92 -30.05
N CYS A 570 5.07 2.18 -29.86
CA CYS A 570 3.72 2.60 -29.50
C CYS A 570 3.05 3.33 -30.66
N ASN A 571 1.82 2.92 -30.99
CA ASN A 571 0.90 3.69 -31.81
C ASN A 571 -0.14 4.35 -30.90
N TRP A 572 0.03 5.65 -30.66
CA TRP A 572 -0.89 6.44 -29.84
C TRP A 572 -2.05 7.03 -30.64
N SER A 573 -2.04 6.88 -31.96
CA SER A 573 -3.07 7.45 -32.83
C SER A 573 -4.32 6.59 -32.88
N SER A 574 -5.41 7.19 -33.39
CA SER A 574 -6.63 6.50 -33.82
C SER A 574 -6.53 5.87 -35.22
N THR A 575 -5.32 5.76 -35.78
CA THR A 575 -5.10 5.19 -37.12
C THR A 575 -4.48 3.80 -37.01
N THR A 576 -5.12 2.82 -37.62
CA THR A 576 -4.49 1.52 -37.89
C THR A 576 -3.70 1.60 -39.18
N TYR A 577 -2.40 1.32 -39.13
CA TYR A 577 -1.54 1.31 -40.30
C TYR A 577 -1.40 -0.12 -40.84
N GLU A 578 -1.73 -0.34 -42.12
CA GLU A 578 -1.53 -1.65 -42.75
C GLU A 578 -0.06 -2.06 -42.74
N LYS A 579 0.84 -1.09 -42.97
CA LYS A 579 2.29 -1.21 -42.85
C LYS A 579 2.88 0.09 -42.33
N TYR A 580 3.79 0.00 -41.37
CA TYR A 580 4.51 1.16 -40.84
C TYR A 580 6.01 0.84 -40.71
N GLU A 581 6.87 1.72 -41.20
CA GLU A 581 8.33 1.53 -41.14
C GLU A 581 8.92 2.27 -39.94
N ILE A 582 9.52 1.53 -39.02
CA ILE A 582 10.28 2.08 -37.89
C ILE A 582 11.75 2.15 -38.28
N LEU A 583 12.33 3.35 -38.14
CA LEU A 583 13.74 3.62 -38.45
C LEU A 583 14.63 3.44 -37.20
N ASN A 584 15.94 3.47 -37.41
CA ASN A 584 16.99 3.43 -36.37
C ASN A 584 16.93 2.19 -35.46
N ILE A 585 16.49 1.05 -36.00
CA ILE A 585 16.52 -0.22 -35.29
C ILE A 585 17.98 -0.58 -34.98
N PRO A 586 18.35 -0.81 -33.70
CA PRO A 586 19.75 -0.95 -33.30
C PRO A 586 20.51 -2.11 -33.93
N ARG A 587 19.78 -3.14 -34.42
CA ARG A 587 20.35 -4.34 -35.03
C ARG A 587 19.50 -4.85 -36.18
N ASN A 588 20.16 -5.17 -37.30
CA ASN A 588 19.57 -5.98 -38.35
C ASN A 588 19.38 -7.43 -37.91
N GLY A 589 18.56 -8.17 -38.65
CA GLY A 589 18.27 -9.58 -38.42
C GLY A 589 16.87 -9.82 -37.85
N ARG A 590 16.68 -10.97 -37.22
CA ARG A 590 15.36 -11.44 -36.76
C ARG A 590 14.96 -10.83 -35.43
N TRP A 591 13.72 -10.34 -35.40
CA TRP A 591 13.04 -9.83 -34.22
C TRP A 591 11.72 -10.59 -34.06
N TYR A 592 11.35 -10.92 -32.83
CA TYR A 592 10.13 -11.65 -32.51
C TYR A 592 9.20 -10.75 -31.71
N GLU A 593 7.96 -10.59 -32.17
CA GLU A 593 6.93 -9.82 -31.47
C GLU A 593 6.34 -10.67 -30.33
N TRP A 594 6.62 -10.29 -29.09
CA TRP A 594 6.29 -11.08 -27.91
C TRP A 594 4.78 -11.27 -27.72
N LEU A 595 4.02 -10.20 -27.90
CA LEU A 595 2.57 -10.16 -27.64
C LEU A 595 1.73 -10.72 -28.80
N ASN A 596 2.38 -11.26 -29.84
CA ASN A 596 1.73 -11.83 -31.02
C ASN A 596 2.33 -13.20 -31.36
N ASN A 597 2.42 -14.06 -30.34
CA ASN A 597 2.87 -15.45 -30.46
C ASN A 597 4.23 -15.59 -31.17
N ASP A 598 5.20 -14.75 -30.81
CA ASP A 598 6.54 -14.72 -31.40
C ASP A 598 6.52 -14.59 -32.94
N LYS A 599 5.60 -13.78 -33.49
CA LYS A 599 5.61 -13.47 -34.93
C LYS A 599 6.97 -12.89 -35.32
N GLU A 600 7.58 -13.47 -36.35
CA GLU A 600 8.90 -13.06 -36.84
C GLU A 600 8.80 -11.82 -37.73
N TYR A 601 9.72 -10.89 -37.50
CA TYR A 601 9.98 -9.73 -38.33
C TYR A 601 11.48 -9.65 -38.63
N ILE A 602 11.83 -9.10 -39.80
CA ILE A 602 13.23 -8.96 -40.23
C ILE A 602 13.57 -7.48 -40.31
N ALA A 603 14.58 -7.07 -39.55
CA ALA A 603 15.15 -5.73 -39.66
C ALA A 603 16.29 -5.71 -40.68
N GLU A 604 16.22 -4.80 -41.63
CA GLU A 604 17.24 -4.58 -42.67
C GLU A 604 17.54 -3.09 -42.80
N ASN A 605 18.81 -2.73 -43.01
CA ASN A 605 19.26 -1.34 -43.09
C ASN A 605 18.81 -0.48 -41.89
N ASN A 606 18.77 -1.07 -40.70
CA ASN A 606 18.30 -0.48 -39.44
C ASN A 606 16.83 -0.07 -39.49
N LYS A 607 16.01 -0.79 -40.25
CA LYS A 607 14.56 -0.54 -40.40
C LYS A 607 13.78 -1.80 -40.09
N LEU A 608 12.62 -1.66 -39.46
CA LEU A 608 11.67 -2.75 -39.20
C LEU A 608 10.30 -2.32 -39.71
N THR A 609 9.69 -3.11 -40.58
CA THR A 609 8.31 -2.86 -41.05
C THR A 609 7.34 -3.66 -40.19
N ILE A 610 6.41 -2.97 -39.54
CA ILE A 610 5.32 -3.56 -38.76
C ILE A 610 4.09 -3.62 -39.65
N ASP A 611 3.53 -4.82 -39.83
CA ASP A 611 2.26 -5.01 -40.54
C ASP A 611 1.10 -4.95 -39.53
N ASN A 612 -0.05 -4.41 -39.95
CA ASN A 612 -1.27 -4.29 -39.15
C ASN A 612 -1.00 -3.65 -37.77
N PHE A 613 -0.42 -2.45 -37.80
CA PHE A 613 -0.13 -1.68 -36.60
C PHE A 613 -1.40 -0.98 -36.11
N ILE A 614 -2.14 -1.69 -35.26
CA ILE A 614 -3.44 -1.29 -34.73
C ILE A 614 -3.31 0.01 -33.91
N ASP A 615 -4.34 0.85 -33.96
CA ASP A 615 -4.48 2.06 -33.17
C ASP A 615 -4.46 1.77 -31.65
N HIS A 616 -3.92 2.69 -30.85
CA HIS A 616 -3.82 2.55 -29.40
C HIS A 616 -3.21 1.22 -28.94
N THR A 617 -2.12 0.80 -29.59
CA THR A 617 -1.40 -0.42 -29.21
C THR A 617 0.10 -0.22 -29.08
N ILE A 618 0.69 -1.07 -28.24
CA ILE A 618 2.14 -1.22 -28.08
C ILE A 618 2.58 -2.58 -28.64
N ARG A 619 3.73 -2.58 -29.31
CA ARG A 619 4.37 -3.75 -29.92
C ARG A 619 5.75 -3.90 -29.30
N ILE A 620 6.08 -5.10 -28.84
CA ILE A 620 7.35 -5.37 -28.14
C ILE A 620 8.10 -6.46 -28.89
N PHE A 621 9.32 -6.14 -29.33
CA PHE A 621 10.14 -6.98 -30.18
C PHE A 621 11.42 -7.41 -29.46
N ILE A 622 11.72 -8.71 -29.48
CA ILE A 622 12.94 -9.29 -28.89
C ILE A 622 13.88 -9.76 -30.00
N HIS A 623 15.17 -9.44 -29.89
CA HIS A 623 16.17 -9.85 -30.89
C HIS A 623 16.55 -11.32 -30.73
N GLN A 624 16.55 -12.07 -31.84
CA GLN A 624 17.12 -13.43 -31.98
C GLN A 624 16.60 -14.55 -31.06
N THR A 625 15.60 -14.32 -30.20
CA THR A 625 15.13 -15.32 -29.22
C THR A 625 13.61 -15.50 -29.27
N LYS A 626 13.15 -16.75 -29.37
CA LYS A 626 11.73 -17.11 -29.22
C LYS A 626 11.41 -17.50 -27.77
N ARG A 627 10.16 -17.33 -27.34
CA ARG A 627 9.68 -17.70 -26.00
C ARG A 627 9.99 -19.16 -25.64
N CYS A 628 9.85 -20.08 -26.59
CA CYS A 628 10.12 -21.52 -26.41
C CYS A 628 11.59 -21.88 -26.07
N ASP A 629 12.55 -21.00 -26.36
CA ASP A 629 13.96 -21.23 -26.04
C ASP A 629 14.33 -20.73 -24.63
N ASN A 630 13.52 -19.83 -24.07
CA ASN A 630 13.67 -19.30 -22.71
C ASN A 630 13.04 -20.20 -21.63
N ASP A 631 11.90 -20.84 -21.89
CA ASP A 631 11.25 -21.77 -20.93
C ASP A 631 12.11 -23.01 -20.62
N LYS A 632 13.01 -23.40 -21.52
CA LYS A 632 13.98 -24.49 -21.26
C LYS A 632 15.12 -24.10 -20.32
N ARG A 633 15.30 -22.79 -20.03
CA ARG A 633 16.36 -22.27 -19.15
C ARG A 633 15.86 -21.89 -17.76
N SER A 634 14.54 -21.74 -17.55
CA SER A 634 13.93 -21.37 -16.26
C SER A 634 13.55 -22.55 -15.36
N THR A 635 13.77 -23.78 -15.82
CA THR A 635 13.53 -25.03 -15.06
C THR A 635 14.80 -25.59 -14.41
N ALA A 636 15.87 -24.79 -14.32
CA ALA A 636 17.16 -25.15 -13.72
C ALA A 636 17.44 -24.36 -12.44
#